data_AF-A0A109FJD4-F1
#
_entry.id   AF-A0A109FJD4-F1
#
_cell.length_a   1.000
_cell.length_b   1.000
_cell.length_c   1.000
_cell.angle_alpha   90.00
_cell.angle_beta   90.00
_cell.angle_gamma   90.00
#
_symmetry.space_group_name_H-M   'P 1'
#
loop_
_entity.id
_entity.type
_entity.pdbx_description
1 polymer ?
#
loop_
_entity_poly.entity_id
_entity_poly.type
_entity_poly.pdbx_seq_one_letter_code
_entity_poly.pdbx_strand_id
1 'polypeptide(L)'
;MAADAATNSKRTADEIDQLDFQRKFTHVESDDDDDVGPMPMPASADGPTAAKRRRTLKHEKLYLDHLPAADRYNRSLMHRDTLVHVAVTRTNFVLTASVDGILKFWKKRPVGVEFVKLYRTHLSPILAVPVSDDGKSCASLGADSGGRTAEGLEVKGSAKVFDVENFDMINILKLPYVPRAACWIHGRNEGRILLAISDFDSAAIRIYDGRGDGKPLHTLTALHRSSVHLMAYNARYRTVISADVSGMIEYWSPDEPFGLPDHLEWTSKAQTGLYEFKKTKTTPVALTLSPTNDSFAILSLPDLRLTTFTFLTGRLHRAYDESLTAVQEMQQAGTSGVALDSMEFGRRLAVERELEKLSLDAVKEGIVGSSASIGQPMWDESGKFVLYPTLLGIKVVNTVTNKVARILGKDETVRFTNIALYQGETEKKGVTTIAMVTSENPLLQKKEEQEPTLFCTAWKRPRFYLFTRDEPEDKDGERDIYNEKPTRDEMTIAAPATSAAGPLARRGVIHTTKGDIHIELYPEQVPKTVENFVGLSKKHYYDDVIFHRVIPKFMLQTGDPLGDGTGGESLWGSTFEDEFHPLLKHDRPYMLSMANAGPKTNGSQFFITTVPCPWLDNKHSVFGRATAGFDVIHAIENVRTDKGDKPLDEIKISSITLEG
;
A
#
# COMPACT_ATOMS: atom_id res chain seq x y z
N MET A 1 24.34 -5.42 76.64
CA MET A 1 23.12 -6.18 76.28
C MET A 1 22.02 -5.18 76.05
N ALA A 2 21.69 -4.90 74.79
CA ALA A 2 20.49 -4.18 74.41
C ALA A 2 20.20 -4.54 72.94
N ALA A 3 18.95 -4.92 72.68
CA ALA A 3 18.43 -5.34 71.41
C ALA A 3 18.22 -4.15 70.47
N ASP A 4 18.29 -4.37 69.15
CA ASP A 4 17.33 -3.73 68.24
C ASP A 4 17.20 -4.44 66.89
N ALA A 5 16.00 -4.28 66.33
CA ALA A 5 15.37 -5.13 65.33
C ALA A 5 15.88 -4.95 63.89
N ALA A 6 15.79 -6.03 63.11
CA ALA A 6 16.05 -6.05 61.68
C ALA A 6 14.77 -5.72 60.87
N THR A 7 14.86 -4.70 60.01
CA THR A 7 13.93 -4.45 58.90
C THR A 7 14.70 -4.45 57.59
N ASN A 8 14.40 -5.44 56.73
CA ASN A 8 15.00 -5.60 55.42
C ASN A 8 14.06 -4.95 54.38
N SER A 9 14.43 -3.76 53.87
CA SER A 9 13.70 -3.04 52.82
C SER A 9 14.33 -3.31 51.45
N LYS A 10 13.54 -3.87 50.53
CA LYS A 10 13.85 -3.97 49.10
C LYS A 10 13.78 -2.58 48.47
N ARG A 11 14.89 -2.09 47.93
CA ARG A 11 14.98 -0.82 47.20
C ARG A 11 14.61 -0.99 45.73
N THR A 12 13.93 0.00 45.16
CA THR A 12 13.47 0.07 43.77
C THR A 12 14.56 0.60 42.83
N ALA A 13 14.44 0.26 41.54
CA ALA A 13 15.46 0.49 40.51
C ALA A 13 15.79 1.98 40.23
N ASP A 14 14.95 2.91 40.69
CA ASP A 14 15.16 4.35 40.47
C ASP A 14 16.24 4.98 41.36
N GLU A 15 16.65 4.31 42.44
CA GLU A 15 17.72 4.82 43.33
C GLU A 15 19.14 4.49 42.84
N ILE A 16 19.30 3.58 41.87
CA ILE A 16 20.61 3.17 41.36
C ILE A 16 21.15 4.16 40.31
N ASP A 17 20.26 4.90 39.63
CA ASP A 17 20.63 5.79 38.52
C ASP A 17 21.10 7.20 38.94
N GLN A 18 21.06 7.54 40.23
CA GLN A 18 21.41 8.90 40.71
C GLN A 18 22.83 9.04 41.28
N LEU A 19 23.57 7.94 41.49
CA LEU A 19 24.87 7.99 42.19
C LEU A 19 26.10 7.92 41.28
N ASP A 20 25.95 7.60 40.00
CA ASP A 20 27.04 7.68 39.04
C ASP A 20 26.85 8.90 38.11
N PHE A 21 27.93 9.66 37.93
CA PHE A 21 28.07 10.88 37.11
C PHE A 21 27.89 12.24 37.79
N GLN A 22 28.61 12.44 38.91
CA GLN A 22 29.41 13.67 39.05
C GLN A 22 30.80 13.46 38.44
N ARG A 23 30.97 13.79 37.15
CA ARG A 23 32.29 14.20 36.61
C ARG A 23 32.08 15.01 35.32
N LYS A 24 32.50 16.28 35.41
CA LYS A 24 32.49 17.32 34.38
C LYS A 24 33.12 16.85 33.07
N PHE A 25 32.47 17.13 31.93
CA PHE A 25 33.15 17.55 30.70
C PHE A 25 32.27 18.52 29.91
N THR A 26 32.97 19.39 29.21
CA THR A 26 32.62 20.72 28.70
C THR A 26 31.93 20.72 27.33
N HIS A 27 31.18 21.80 27.09
CA HIS A 27 30.67 22.34 25.82
C HIS A 27 31.22 21.73 24.52
N VAL A 28 30.30 21.30 23.64
CA VAL A 28 30.42 21.50 22.19
C VAL A 28 29.04 21.93 21.71
N GLU A 29 28.97 23.17 21.22
CA GLU A 29 27.85 23.70 20.43
C GLU A 29 27.91 23.08 19.03
N SER A 30 26.76 22.68 18.50
CA SER A 30 26.55 22.59 17.05
C SER A 30 25.16 23.18 16.79
N ASP A 31 25.18 24.44 16.35
CA ASP A 31 24.09 25.04 15.59
C ASP A 31 23.84 24.19 14.35
N ASP A 32 22.60 23.73 14.19
CA ASP A 32 22.01 23.43 12.89
C ASP A 32 20.53 23.87 12.97
N ASP A 33 20.31 25.06 12.41
CA ASP A 33 19.02 25.68 12.11
C ASP A 33 18.41 24.98 10.89
N ASP A 34 17.69 23.88 11.13
CA ASP A 34 16.71 23.31 10.18
C ASP A 34 15.58 22.65 10.98
N ASP A 35 14.69 23.47 11.54
CA ASP A 35 13.55 23.04 12.35
C ASP A 35 12.37 22.68 11.43
N VAL A 36 12.43 21.49 10.83
CA VAL A 36 11.29 20.83 10.19
C VAL A 36 10.62 19.91 11.19
N GLY A 37 9.45 20.31 11.71
CA GLY A 37 8.66 19.50 12.63
C GLY A 37 7.17 19.85 12.58
N PRO A 38 6.26 18.89 12.88
CA PRO A 38 4.83 19.14 12.88
C PRO A 38 4.47 20.18 13.95
N MET A 39 3.67 21.19 13.58
CA MET A 39 3.27 22.25 14.51
C MET A 39 2.44 21.68 15.67
N PRO A 40 2.85 21.83 16.93
CA PRO A 40 1.94 21.62 18.05
C PRO A 40 0.90 22.75 18.08
N MET A 41 -0.38 22.40 18.26
CA MET A 41 -1.44 23.41 18.40
C MET A 41 -1.13 24.42 19.52
N PRO A 42 -1.51 25.70 19.36
CA PRO A 42 -1.41 26.68 20.42
C PRO A 42 -2.34 26.26 21.57
N ALA A 43 -1.75 25.95 22.73
CA ALA A 43 -2.50 25.91 23.97
C ALA A 43 -3.03 27.32 24.25
N SER A 44 -4.31 27.40 24.63
CA SER A 44 -5.03 28.59 25.08
C SER A 44 -4.12 29.63 25.75
N ALA A 45 -4.18 30.86 25.25
CA ALA A 45 -3.44 32.01 25.75
C ALA A 45 -3.70 32.23 27.24
N ASP A 46 -2.68 32.00 28.07
CA ASP A 46 -2.41 32.77 29.29
C ASP A 46 -1.01 32.45 29.85
N GLY A 47 -0.13 33.47 29.86
CA GLY A 47 1.09 33.54 30.67
C GLY A 47 2.43 33.27 29.95
N PRO A 48 3.52 34.01 30.30
CA PRO A 48 4.83 33.82 29.68
C PRO A 48 5.40 32.45 30.10
N THR A 49 5.50 31.53 29.15
CA THR A 49 6.02 30.19 29.39
C THR A 49 7.54 30.21 29.43
N ALA A 50 8.11 29.87 30.59
CA ALA A 50 9.53 29.56 30.71
C ALA A 50 9.91 28.48 29.68
N ALA A 51 10.97 28.71 28.91
CA ALA A 51 11.47 27.80 27.88
C ALA A 51 11.65 26.39 28.49
N LYS A 52 10.73 25.48 28.18
CA LYS A 52 10.81 24.08 28.64
C LYS A 52 12.10 23.48 28.06
N ARG A 53 13.00 23.00 28.93
CA ARG A 53 14.21 22.26 28.54
C ARG A 53 13.85 21.23 27.46
N ARG A 54 14.51 21.35 26.29
CA ARG A 54 14.34 20.45 25.14
C ARG A 54 14.59 19.02 25.62
N ARG A 55 13.58 18.14 25.52
CA ARG A 55 13.74 16.74 25.87
C ARG A 55 14.64 16.09 24.82
N THR A 56 15.71 15.45 25.26
CA THR A 56 16.65 14.71 24.41
C THR A 56 16.50 13.21 24.66
N LEU A 57 16.51 12.40 23.60
CA LEU A 57 16.55 10.95 23.75
C LEU A 57 18.01 10.50 23.88
N LYS A 58 18.37 9.91 25.03
CA LYS A 58 19.71 9.33 25.21
C LYS A 58 19.93 8.20 24.20
N HIS A 59 21.10 8.18 23.56
CA HIS A 59 21.47 7.18 22.54
C HIS A 59 20.51 7.09 21.34
N GLU A 60 19.89 8.21 20.94
CA GLU A 60 18.97 8.28 19.78
C GLU A 60 19.52 7.60 18.52
N LYS A 61 20.80 7.84 18.20
CA LYS A 61 21.47 7.23 17.05
C LYS A 61 21.40 5.70 17.06
N LEU A 62 21.59 5.07 18.23
CA LEU A 62 21.55 3.61 18.35
C LEU A 62 20.17 3.05 17.98
N TYR A 63 19.08 3.71 18.43
CA TYR A 63 17.73 3.29 18.06
C TYR A 63 17.45 3.48 16.57
N LEU A 64 17.91 4.60 16.00
CA LEU A 64 17.78 4.89 14.57
C LEU A 64 18.60 3.95 13.70
N ASP A 65 19.74 3.46 14.18
CA ASP A 65 20.52 2.44 13.51
C ASP A 65 19.69 1.15 13.42
N HIS A 66 18.89 0.80 14.43
CA HIS A 66 17.98 -0.36 14.41
C HIS A 66 16.72 -0.18 13.53
N LEU A 67 16.61 0.90 12.75
CA LEU A 67 15.54 1.14 11.80
C LEU A 67 16.08 1.25 10.36
N PRO A 68 15.25 0.99 9.35
CA PRO A 68 15.58 1.32 7.96
C PRO A 68 15.92 2.81 7.81
N ALA A 69 16.77 3.10 6.83
CA ALA A 69 17.32 4.44 6.62
C ALA A 69 17.25 4.90 5.16
N ALA A 70 17.07 3.98 4.22
CA ALA A 70 17.02 4.30 2.80
C ALA A 70 15.79 5.16 2.45
N ASP A 71 16.02 6.18 1.64
CA ASP A 71 15.02 7.05 1.04
C ASP A 71 14.23 6.33 -0.07
N ARG A 72 14.83 5.31 -0.68
CA ARG A 72 14.21 4.47 -1.74
C ARG A 72 14.08 3.01 -1.29
N TYR A 73 13.11 2.28 -1.83
CA TYR A 73 12.96 0.85 -1.49
C TYR A 73 14.05 0.02 -2.18
N ASN A 74 14.59 -0.97 -1.49
CA ASN A 74 15.63 -1.84 -2.05
C ASN A 74 15.07 -2.87 -3.02
N ARG A 75 13.95 -3.48 -2.65
CA ARG A 75 13.30 -4.54 -3.43
C ARG A 75 11.79 -4.42 -3.38
N SER A 76 11.13 -4.82 -4.45
CA SER A 76 9.70 -5.10 -4.47
C SER A 76 9.45 -6.52 -4.95
N LEU A 77 8.39 -7.15 -4.45
CA LEU A 77 7.93 -8.45 -4.90
C LEU A 77 6.47 -8.36 -5.35
N MET A 78 6.16 -9.10 -6.41
CA MET A 78 4.89 -9.09 -7.10
C MET A 78 3.86 -10.03 -6.47
N HIS A 79 2.62 -9.55 -6.42
CA HIS A 79 1.40 -10.34 -6.22
C HIS A 79 0.55 -10.32 -7.50
N ARG A 80 -0.42 -11.23 -7.58
CA ARG A 80 -1.40 -11.25 -8.68
C ARG A 80 -2.37 -10.07 -8.63
N ASP A 81 -2.69 -9.61 -7.43
CA ASP A 81 -3.62 -8.51 -7.21
C ASP A 81 -3.11 -7.58 -6.09
N THR A 82 -3.79 -6.46 -5.92
CA THR A 82 -3.49 -5.42 -4.93
C THR A 82 -3.45 -6.01 -3.53
N LEU A 83 -2.42 -5.63 -2.76
CA LEU A 83 -2.29 -6.08 -1.38
C LEU A 83 -3.14 -5.22 -0.42
N VAL A 84 -3.75 -5.89 0.56
CA VAL A 84 -4.57 -5.29 1.61
C VAL A 84 -3.90 -5.31 2.98
N HIS A 85 -3.04 -6.29 3.26
CA HIS A 85 -2.38 -6.43 4.55
C HIS A 85 -0.94 -6.89 4.39
N VAL A 86 -0.09 -6.39 5.29
CA VAL A 86 1.25 -6.91 5.53
C VAL A 86 1.47 -6.98 7.05
N ALA A 87 2.04 -8.08 7.52
CA ALA A 87 2.38 -8.28 8.93
C ALA A 87 3.72 -9.00 9.07
N VAL A 88 4.47 -8.67 10.11
CA VAL A 88 5.68 -9.41 10.51
C VAL A 88 5.38 -10.11 11.82
N THR A 89 5.64 -11.41 11.86
CA THR A 89 5.47 -12.25 13.05
C THR A 89 6.77 -12.26 13.86
N ARG A 90 6.67 -12.49 15.18
CA ARG A 90 7.86 -12.67 16.05
C ARG A 90 8.67 -13.92 15.73
N THR A 91 8.11 -14.82 14.91
CA THR A 91 8.76 -16.04 14.41
C THR A 91 9.47 -15.80 13.06
N ASN A 92 9.71 -14.53 12.69
CA ASN A 92 10.44 -14.09 11.50
C ASN A 92 9.77 -14.43 10.16
N PHE A 93 8.45 -14.60 10.16
CA PHE A 93 7.65 -14.71 8.94
C PHE A 93 6.97 -13.39 8.60
N VAL A 94 6.96 -13.06 7.32
CA VAL A 94 6.18 -11.98 6.75
C VAL A 94 4.92 -12.58 6.15
N LEU A 95 3.78 -12.02 6.50
CA LEU A 95 2.47 -12.41 5.97
C LEU A 95 1.98 -11.29 5.07
N THR A 96 1.50 -11.64 3.89
CA THR A 96 0.95 -10.68 2.92
C THR A 96 -0.38 -11.20 2.42
N ALA A 97 -1.40 -10.35 2.39
CA ALA A 97 -2.72 -10.67 1.87
C ALA A 97 -3.11 -9.74 0.72
N SER A 98 -3.83 -10.29 -0.26
CA SER A 98 -4.36 -9.56 -1.41
C SER A 98 -5.89 -9.59 -1.50
N VAL A 99 -6.45 -8.68 -2.29
CA VAL A 99 -7.90 -8.48 -2.46
C VAL A 99 -8.62 -9.66 -3.09
N ASP A 100 -7.89 -10.56 -3.75
CA ASP A 100 -8.40 -11.79 -4.36
C ASP A 100 -8.55 -12.96 -3.37
N GLY A 101 -8.35 -12.71 -2.07
CA GLY A 101 -8.52 -13.72 -1.02
C GLY A 101 -7.30 -14.62 -0.82
N ILE A 102 -6.12 -14.21 -1.32
CA ILE A 102 -4.87 -14.96 -1.17
C ILE A 102 -4.06 -14.46 0.03
N LEU A 103 -3.58 -15.40 0.85
CA LEU A 103 -2.62 -15.18 1.93
C LEU A 103 -1.30 -15.91 1.58
N LYS A 104 -0.17 -15.19 1.63
CA LYS A 104 1.16 -15.76 1.41
C LYS A 104 2.03 -15.62 2.65
N PHE A 105 2.85 -16.65 2.85
CA PHE A 105 3.85 -16.76 3.90
C PHE A 105 5.22 -16.61 3.26
N TRP A 106 6.02 -15.70 3.81
CA TRP A 106 7.40 -15.48 3.42
C TRP A 106 8.29 -15.61 4.65
N LYS A 107 9.45 -16.23 4.50
CA LYS A 107 10.46 -16.30 5.56
C LYS A 107 11.43 -15.14 5.40
N LYS A 108 11.62 -14.35 6.45
CA LYS A 108 12.69 -13.34 6.46
C LYS A 108 14.04 -14.05 6.45
N ARG A 109 14.88 -13.70 5.48
CA ARG A 109 16.29 -14.08 5.40
C ARG A 109 17.16 -12.88 5.80
N PRO A 110 18.46 -13.08 6.09
CA PRO A 110 19.40 -11.97 6.31
C PRO A 110 19.23 -10.87 5.26
N VAL A 111 19.24 -11.27 3.98
CA VAL A 111 18.97 -10.40 2.82
C VAL A 111 17.65 -10.81 2.16
N GLY A 112 16.68 -9.90 2.15
CA GLY A 112 15.38 -10.12 1.48
C GLY A 112 14.48 -11.17 2.14
N VAL A 113 13.57 -11.74 1.34
CA VAL A 113 12.58 -12.73 1.80
C VAL A 113 12.52 -13.91 0.85
N GLU A 114 12.14 -15.07 1.40
CA GLU A 114 11.92 -16.29 0.63
C GLU A 114 10.45 -16.69 0.69
N PHE A 115 9.86 -17.01 -0.46
CA PHE A 115 8.49 -17.52 -0.52
C PHE A 115 8.42 -18.92 0.13
N VAL A 116 7.44 -19.11 1.02
CA VAL A 116 7.25 -20.38 1.73
C VAL A 116 6.01 -21.10 1.24
N LYS A 117 4.85 -20.47 1.36
CA LYS A 117 3.55 -21.11 1.08
C LYS A 117 2.49 -20.08 0.73
N LEU A 118 1.54 -20.51 -0.10
CA LEU A 118 0.39 -19.72 -0.52
C LEU A 118 -0.88 -20.47 -0.17
N TYR A 119 -1.86 -19.73 0.36
CA TYR A 119 -3.22 -20.20 0.59
C TYR A 119 -4.22 -19.29 -0.12
N ARG A 120 -5.12 -19.88 -0.89
CA ARG A 120 -6.37 -19.21 -1.27
C ARG A 120 -7.34 -19.37 -0.12
N THR A 121 -7.36 -18.39 0.77
CA THR A 121 -8.09 -18.48 2.04
C THR A 121 -9.54 -18.08 1.85
N HIS A 122 -9.85 -17.08 1.05
CA HIS A 122 -11.22 -16.59 0.87
C HIS A 122 -11.56 -16.49 -0.62
N LEU A 123 -12.86 -16.51 -0.93
CA LEU A 123 -13.35 -16.15 -2.27
C LEU A 123 -13.63 -14.64 -2.38
N SER A 124 -13.76 -13.99 -1.23
CA SER A 124 -13.87 -12.54 -1.08
C SER A 124 -12.54 -11.93 -0.61
N PRO A 125 -12.38 -10.59 -0.68
CA PRO A 125 -11.21 -9.92 -0.13
C PRO A 125 -10.98 -10.23 1.35
N ILE A 126 -9.71 -10.39 1.72
CA ILE A 126 -9.31 -10.61 3.11
C ILE A 126 -9.53 -9.32 3.90
N LEU A 127 -10.38 -9.38 4.92
CA LEU A 127 -10.77 -8.23 5.72
C LEU A 127 -9.71 -7.88 6.77
N ALA A 128 -9.11 -8.90 7.40
CA ALA A 128 -8.06 -8.72 8.40
C ALA A 128 -7.15 -9.96 8.48
N VAL A 129 -5.89 -9.75 8.87
CA VAL A 129 -4.91 -10.80 9.14
C VAL A 129 -4.29 -10.61 10.54
N PRO A 130 -5.04 -10.83 11.64
CA PRO A 130 -4.46 -10.69 12.97
C PRO A 130 -3.42 -11.78 13.26
N VAL A 131 -2.32 -11.35 13.87
CA VAL A 131 -1.22 -12.22 14.32
C VAL A 131 -1.22 -12.25 15.85
N SER A 132 -1.00 -13.43 16.44
CA SER A 132 -0.93 -13.58 17.90
C SER A 132 0.30 -12.88 18.46
N ASP A 133 0.25 -12.47 19.74
CA ASP A 133 1.39 -11.80 20.39
C ASP A 133 2.68 -12.64 20.28
N ASP A 134 2.61 -13.95 20.45
CA ASP A 134 3.77 -14.84 20.32
C ASP A 134 4.24 -15.06 18.87
N GLY A 135 3.49 -14.60 17.87
CA GLY A 135 3.79 -14.77 16.45
C GLY A 135 3.58 -16.18 15.90
N LYS A 136 3.00 -17.10 16.69
CA LYS A 136 2.83 -18.52 16.31
C LYS A 136 1.53 -18.81 15.58
N SER A 137 0.50 -18.00 15.82
CA SER A 137 -0.81 -18.14 15.20
C SER A 137 -1.17 -16.90 14.40
N CYS A 138 -1.83 -17.08 13.27
CA CYS A 138 -2.51 -15.99 12.59
C CYS A 138 -3.90 -16.45 12.15
N ALA A 139 -4.78 -15.50 11.88
CA ALA A 139 -6.06 -15.80 11.25
C ALA A 139 -6.25 -14.93 10.01
N SER A 140 -7.07 -15.38 9.07
CA SER A 140 -7.60 -14.54 7.99
C SER A 140 -9.12 -14.47 8.11
N LEU A 141 -9.67 -13.26 8.00
CA LEU A 141 -11.11 -13.02 7.99
C LEU A 141 -11.60 -12.74 6.58
N GLY A 142 -12.78 -13.27 6.24
CA GLY A 142 -13.44 -12.98 4.98
C GLY A 142 -14.95 -13.16 5.05
N ALA A 143 -15.65 -12.43 4.18
CA ALA A 143 -17.09 -12.57 3.96
C ALA A 143 -17.32 -13.75 3.01
N ASP A 144 -17.22 -14.97 3.53
CA ASP A 144 -17.54 -16.20 2.81
C ASP A 144 -18.98 -16.62 3.07
N SER A 145 -19.69 -17.01 2.02
CA SER A 145 -21.04 -17.58 2.11
C SER A 145 -21.04 -19.08 1.78
N GLY A 146 -22.03 -19.79 2.29
CA GLY A 146 -22.28 -21.18 1.95
C GLY A 146 -22.00 -22.19 3.06
N GLY A 147 -22.89 -23.18 3.18
CA GLY A 147 -22.88 -24.18 4.25
C GLY A 147 -23.58 -23.72 5.53
N ARG A 148 -23.38 -24.46 6.61
CA ARG A 148 -23.95 -24.17 7.94
C ARG A 148 -22.88 -24.16 9.02
N THR A 149 -23.09 -23.37 10.07
CA THR A 149 -22.27 -23.37 11.30
C THR A 149 -22.50 -24.66 12.10
N ALA A 150 -21.69 -24.90 13.14
CA ALA A 150 -21.89 -26.01 14.06
C ALA A 150 -23.26 -25.98 14.77
N GLU A 151 -23.88 -24.80 14.84
CA GLU A 151 -25.20 -24.56 15.43
C GLU A 151 -26.34 -24.63 14.39
N GLY A 152 -26.02 -24.96 13.13
CA GLY A 152 -26.99 -25.10 12.05
C GLY A 152 -27.45 -23.79 11.40
N LEU A 153 -26.81 -22.66 11.72
CA LEU A 153 -27.09 -21.35 11.13
C LEU A 153 -26.41 -21.19 9.77
N GLU A 154 -26.96 -20.33 8.91
CA GLU A 154 -26.35 -19.99 7.63
C GLU A 154 -25.01 -19.27 7.82
N VAL A 155 -24.00 -19.66 7.05
CA VAL A 155 -22.67 -19.04 7.09
C VAL A 155 -22.67 -17.75 6.27
N LYS A 156 -22.27 -16.65 6.90
CA LYS A 156 -22.10 -15.33 6.27
C LYS A 156 -20.65 -14.85 6.24
N GLY A 157 -19.78 -15.51 7.01
CA GLY A 157 -18.35 -15.25 6.97
C GLY A 157 -17.54 -16.41 7.54
N SER A 158 -16.23 -16.33 7.42
CA SER A 158 -15.35 -17.30 8.07
C SER A 158 -14.06 -16.67 8.59
N ALA A 159 -13.50 -17.29 9.62
CA ALA A 159 -12.14 -17.04 10.08
C ALA A 159 -11.32 -18.32 9.90
N LYS A 160 -10.27 -18.26 9.09
CA LYS A 160 -9.35 -19.39 8.89
C LYS A 160 -8.14 -19.18 9.77
N VAL A 161 -7.84 -20.16 10.61
CA VAL A 161 -6.76 -20.09 11.60
C VAL A 161 -5.57 -20.88 11.08
N PHE A 162 -4.38 -20.30 11.22
CA PHE A 162 -3.13 -20.88 10.75
C PHE A 162 -2.12 -20.99 11.88
N ASP A 163 -1.36 -22.07 11.86
CA ASP A 163 -0.08 -22.19 12.53
C ASP A 163 1.00 -21.61 11.62
N VAL A 164 1.65 -20.53 12.07
CA VAL A 164 2.63 -19.78 11.29
C VAL A 164 3.95 -20.55 11.15
N GLU A 165 4.35 -21.31 12.17
CA GLU A 165 5.62 -22.04 12.16
C GLU A 165 5.56 -23.29 11.28
N ASN A 166 4.41 -23.97 11.30
CA ASN A 166 4.16 -25.17 10.50
C ASN A 166 3.54 -24.89 9.12
N PHE A 167 3.15 -23.63 8.87
CA PHE A 167 2.48 -23.18 7.64
C PHE A 167 1.17 -23.91 7.37
N ASP A 168 0.43 -24.32 8.40
CA ASP A 168 -0.75 -25.14 8.25
C ASP A 168 -2.01 -24.41 8.66
N MET A 169 -3.07 -24.59 7.87
CA MET A 169 -4.41 -24.15 8.27
C MET A 169 -4.95 -25.14 9.30
N ILE A 170 -5.01 -24.71 10.57
CA ILE A 170 -5.38 -25.58 11.69
C ILE A 170 -6.88 -25.62 11.94
N ASN A 171 -7.62 -24.57 11.56
CA ASN A 171 -9.07 -24.53 11.77
C ASN A 171 -9.79 -23.58 10.80
N ILE A 172 -11.08 -23.81 10.60
CA ILE A 172 -11.98 -22.93 9.87
C ILE A 172 -13.20 -22.66 10.75
N LEU A 173 -13.25 -21.47 11.34
CA LEU A 173 -14.38 -21.00 12.12
C LEU A 173 -15.44 -20.45 11.14
N LYS A 174 -16.58 -21.14 11.05
CA LYS A 174 -17.72 -20.70 10.24
C LYS A 174 -18.61 -19.78 11.05
N LEU A 175 -18.83 -18.56 10.56
CA LEU A 175 -19.49 -17.50 11.31
C LEU A 175 -20.90 -17.23 10.75
N PRO A 176 -21.93 -17.12 11.61
CA PRO A 176 -23.30 -16.82 11.18
C PRO A 176 -23.54 -15.31 10.90
N TYR A 177 -22.47 -14.53 10.85
CA TYR A 177 -22.44 -13.09 10.64
C TYR A 177 -21.21 -12.71 9.82
N VAL A 178 -21.21 -11.50 9.27
CA VAL A 178 -20.05 -10.98 8.53
C VAL A 178 -19.02 -10.48 9.55
N PRO A 179 -17.81 -11.06 9.61
CA PRO A 179 -16.78 -10.61 10.54
C PRO A 179 -16.26 -9.24 10.12
N ARG A 180 -15.93 -8.39 11.10
CA ARG A 180 -15.41 -7.05 10.84
C ARG A 180 -13.95 -6.87 11.24
N ALA A 181 -13.64 -7.19 12.48
CA ALA A 181 -12.29 -7.17 13.02
C ALA A 181 -12.04 -8.41 13.86
N ALA A 182 -10.77 -8.77 14.00
CA ALA A 182 -10.37 -9.84 14.90
C ALA A 182 -9.07 -9.50 15.63
N CYS A 183 -8.92 -10.05 16.82
CA CYS A 183 -7.74 -9.88 17.66
C CYS A 183 -7.52 -11.13 18.50
N TRP A 184 -6.28 -11.59 18.57
CA TRP A 184 -5.87 -12.66 19.48
C TRP A 184 -5.80 -12.11 20.91
N ILE A 185 -6.51 -12.75 21.84
CA ILE A 185 -6.68 -12.25 23.21
C ILE A 185 -6.05 -13.19 24.26
N HIS A 186 -5.01 -13.91 23.88
CA HIS A 186 -4.26 -14.81 24.75
C HIS A 186 -2.78 -14.39 24.83
N GLY A 187 -2.17 -14.65 25.98
CA GLY A 187 -0.74 -14.47 26.19
C GLY A 187 0.11 -15.60 25.63
N ARG A 188 1.43 -15.47 25.86
CA ARG A 188 2.43 -16.47 25.43
C ARG A 188 2.29 -17.74 26.27
N ASN A 189 2.33 -18.90 25.61
CA ASN A 189 2.26 -20.24 26.22
C ASN A 189 0.94 -20.56 26.95
N GLU A 190 -0.15 -19.86 26.64
CA GLU A 190 -1.47 -20.28 27.08
C GLU A 190 -1.94 -21.50 26.30
N GLY A 191 -2.57 -22.46 26.98
CA GLY A 191 -3.02 -23.70 26.35
C GLY A 191 -4.19 -23.52 25.37
N ARG A 192 -4.97 -22.45 25.55
CA ARG A 192 -6.06 -22.05 24.63
C ARG A 192 -5.62 -20.85 23.81
N ILE A 193 -5.91 -20.89 22.52
CA ILE A 193 -5.66 -19.75 21.63
C ILE A 193 -6.97 -18.99 21.40
N LEU A 194 -7.20 -17.95 22.19
CA LEU A 194 -8.46 -17.21 22.15
C LEU A 194 -8.45 -16.14 21.06
N LEU A 195 -9.49 -16.13 20.24
CA LEU A 195 -9.69 -15.18 19.14
C LEU A 195 -11.01 -14.43 19.34
N ALA A 196 -10.92 -13.11 19.57
CA ALA A 196 -12.08 -12.22 19.56
C ALA A 196 -12.39 -11.82 18.12
N ILE A 197 -13.66 -11.92 17.71
CA ILE A 197 -14.14 -11.52 16.38
C ILE A 197 -15.38 -10.63 16.55
N SER A 198 -15.34 -9.42 15.99
CA SER A 198 -16.47 -8.50 15.99
C SER A 198 -17.40 -8.72 14.80
N ASP A 199 -18.66 -8.36 15.01
CA ASP A 199 -19.73 -8.41 14.02
C ASP A 199 -19.81 -7.11 13.22
N PHE A 200 -20.07 -7.21 11.92
CA PHE A 200 -20.27 -6.04 11.07
C PHE A 200 -21.60 -5.32 11.35
N ASP A 201 -22.69 -6.07 11.51
CA ASP A 201 -24.05 -5.52 11.61
C ASP A 201 -24.44 -5.18 13.06
N SER A 202 -23.63 -5.56 14.05
CA SER A 202 -23.93 -5.36 15.46
C SER A 202 -22.71 -4.97 16.29
N ALA A 203 -22.94 -4.50 17.51
CA ALA A 203 -21.87 -4.20 18.47
C ALA A 203 -21.28 -5.46 19.15
N ALA A 204 -21.69 -6.66 18.71
CA ALA A 204 -21.29 -7.89 19.37
C ALA A 204 -19.82 -8.25 19.07
N ILE A 205 -19.09 -8.65 20.11
CA ILE A 205 -17.78 -9.30 20.01
C ILE A 205 -17.93 -10.73 20.51
N ARG A 206 -17.52 -11.70 19.71
CA ARG A 206 -17.59 -13.13 20.06
C ARG A 206 -16.20 -13.70 20.24
N ILE A 207 -15.98 -14.43 21.32
CA ILE A 207 -14.70 -15.05 21.67
C ILE A 207 -14.77 -16.51 21.27
N TYR A 208 -13.83 -16.96 20.44
CA TYR A 208 -13.69 -18.34 19.99
C TYR A 208 -12.39 -18.94 20.50
N ASP A 209 -12.39 -20.26 20.67
CA ASP A 209 -11.14 -21.03 20.70
C ASP A 209 -10.70 -21.27 19.25
N GLY A 210 -9.52 -20.78 18.87
CA GLY A 210 -8.95 -20.96 17.54
C GLY A 210 -8.75 -22.42 17.15
N ARG A 211 -8.65 -23.35 18.11
CA ARG A 211 -8.61 -24.82 17.88
C ARG A 211 -9.91 -25.54 18.25
N GLY A 212 -10.95 -24.79 18.61
CA GLY A 212 -12.22 -25.33 19.09
C GLY A 212 -13.16 -25.80 17.98
N ASP A 213 -14.40 -26.13 18.38
CA ASP A 213 -15.47 -26.67 17.53
C ASP A 213 -16.22 -25.60 16.70
N GLY A 214 -15.75 -24.35 16.73
CA GLY A 214 -16.37 -23.23 16.02
C GLY A 214 -17.52 -22.56 16.76
N LYS A 215 -17.84 -22.97 18.00
CA LYS A 215 -18.82 -22.27 18.84
C LYS A 215 -18.19 -21.12 19.61
N PRO A 216 -18.89 -19.99 19.78
CA PRO A 216 -18.40 -18.90 20.61
C PRO A 216 -18.40 -19.35 22.09
N LEU A 217 -17.26 -19.20 22.74
CA LEU A 217 -17.12 -19.41 24.19
C LEU A 217 -17.88 -18.34 24.98
N HIS A 218 -17.86 -17.11 24.47
CA HIS A 218 -18.55 -15.99 25.09
C HIS A 218 -18.96 -14.94 24.03
N THR A 219 -20.04 -14.20 24.29
CA THR A 219 -20.53 -13.13 23.41
C THR A 219 -20.77 -11.85 24.22
N LEU A 220 -20.02 -10.81 23.88
CA LEU A 220 -20.05 -9.48 24.49
C LEU A 220 -20.97 -8.59 23.66
N THR A 221 -22.12 -8.20 24.20
CA THR A 221 -23.11 -7.36 23.48
C THR A 221 -23.26 -5.94 24.04
N ALA A 222 -22.74 -5.69 25.25
CA ALA A 222 -22.99 -4.45 25.99
C ALA A 222 -21.78 -3.49 26.02
N LEU A 223 -20.60 -3.89 25.55
CA LEU A 223 -19.39 -3.06 25.60
C LEU A 223 -19.49 -1.84 24.69
N HIS A 224 -19.96 -2.04 23.46
CA HIS A 224 -20.12 -0.99 22.47
C HIS A 224 -21.58 -0.79 22.08
N ARG A 225 -21.89 0.38 21.53
CA ARG A 225 -23.21 0.66 20.93
C ARG A 225 -23.22 0.53 19.41
N SER A 226 -22.04 0.63 18.79
CA SER A 226 -21.85 0.51 17.35
C SER A 226 -20.93 -0.66 17.04
N SER A 227 -20.90 -1.10 15.79
CA SER A 227 -20.01 -2.19 15.36
C SER A 227 -18.53 -1.84 15.57
N VAL A 228 -17.79 -2.82 16.09
CA VAL A 228 -16.38 -2.70 16.47
C VAL A 228 -15.51 -3.07 15.28
N HIS A 229 -14.59 -2.19 14.89
CA HIS A 229 -13.76 -2.38 13.70
C HIS A 229 -12.25 -2.35 13.99
N LEU A 230 -11.84 -2.02 15.22
CA LEU A 230 -10.45 -2.14 15.67
C LEU A 230 -10.40 -2.82 17.02
N MET A 231 -9.44 -3.72 17.18
CA MET A 231 -9.14 -4.38 18.45
C MET A 231 -7.63 -4.62 18.56
N ALA A 232 -7.07 -4.43 19.74
CA ALA A 232 -5.69 -4.76 20.05
C ALA A 232 -5.56 -5.31 21.47
N TYR A 233 -4.79 -6.37 21.66
CA TYR A 233 -4.62 -7.03 22.95
C TYR A 233 -3.27 -6.72 23.56
N ASN A 234 -3.30 -6.16 24.77
CA ASN A 234 -2.12 -5.92 25.57
C ASN A 234 -1.85 -7.15 26.45
N ALA A 235 -0.90 -7.98 26.02
CA ALA A 235 -0.56 -9.23 26.71
C ALA A 235 0.06 -9.01 28.10
N ARG A 236 0.73 -7.87 28.32
CA ARG A 236 1.35 -7.55 29.63
C ARG A 236 0.30 -7.32 30.70
N TYR A 237 -0.77 -6.62 30.34
CA TYR A 237 -1.85 -6.24 31.26
C TYR A 237 -3.09 -7.12 31.13
N ARG A 238 -3.11 -8.05 30.17
CA ARG A 238 -4.28 -8.86 29.81
C ARG A 238 -5.51 -8.00 29.56
N THR A 239 -5.36 -6.99 28.71
CA THR A 239 -6.41 -6.01 28.46
C THR A 239 -6.56 -5.77 26.97
N VAL A 240 -7.80 -5.83 26.48
CA VAL A 240 -8.14 -5.53 25.10
C VAL A 240 -8.58 -4.07 25.01
N ILE A 241 -8.03 -3.37 24.03
CA ILE A 241 -8.55 -2.10 23.56
C ILE A 241 -9.42 -2.39 22.35
N SER A 242 -10.66 -1.91 22.33
CA SER A 242 -11.54 -1.98 21.17
C SER A 242 -12.06 -0.60 20.80
N ALA A 243 -12.20 -0.32 19.51
CA ALA A 243 -12.80 0.91 18.99
C ALA A 243 -13.94 0.61 18.01
N ASP A 244 -15.03 1.36 18.13
CA ASP A 244 -16.17 1.28 17.23
C ASP A 244 -16.19 2.42 16.19
N VAL A 245 -17.03 2.24 15.18
CA VAL A 245 -17.19 3.19 14.06
C VAL A 245 -17.64 4.59 14.48
N SER A 246 -18.20 4.74 15.68
CA SER A 246 -18.62 6.03 16.23
C SER A 246 -17.47 6.80 16.90
N GLY A 247 -16.28 6.21 16.96
CA GLY A 247 -15.11 6.79 17.61
C GLY A 247 -15.05 6.55 19.11
N MET A 248 -15.80 5.58 19.64
CA MET A 248 -15.72 5.18 21.04
C MET A 248 -14.63 4.13 21.25
N ILE A 249 -13.79 4.35 22.26
CA ILE A 249 -12.76 3.40 22.70
C ILE A 249 -13.16 2.80 24.05
N GLU A 250 -13.07 1.47 24.14
CA GLU A 250 -13.36 0.66 25.32
C GLU A 250 -12.12 -0.14 25.74
N TYR A 251 -12.01 -0.39 27.04
CA TYR A 251 -11.01 -1.26 27.66
C TYR A 251 -11.77 -2.39 28.34
N TRP A 252 -11.36 -3.63 28.08
CA TRP A 252 -11.99 -4.80 28.68
C TRP A 252 -11.00 -5.95 28.88
N SER A 253 -11.25 -6.77 29.91
CA SER A 253 -10.48 -7.97 30.20
C SER A 253 -10.97 -9.16 29.35
N PRO A 254 -10.09 -10.01 28.80
CA PRO A 254 -10.51 -11.26 28.15
C PRO A 254 -10.95 -12.32 29.16
N ASP A 255 -10.78 -12.07 30.47
CA ASP A 255 -11.18 -12.95 31.56
C ASP A 255 -12.51 -12.47 32.16
N GLU A 256 -13.31 -13.39 32.72
CA GLU A 256 -14.55 -13.06 33.44
C GLU A 256 -14.28 -12.00 34.54
N PRO A 257 -15.10 -10.94 34.65
CA PRO A 257 -16.44 -10.76 34.05
C PRO A 257 -16.44 -10.03 32.69
N PHE A 258 -15.32 -9.97 31.97
CA PHE A 258 -15.15 -9.26 30.70
C PHE A 258 -15.40 -7.74 30.76
N GLY A 259 -15.24 -7.16 31.95
CA GLY A 259 -15.43 -5.75 32.21
C GLY A 259 -14.13 -4.94 32.18
N LEU A 260 -14.20 -3.71 32.68
CA LEU A 260 -13.05 -2.84 32.84
C LEU A 260 -12.02 -3.47 33.81
N PRO A 261 -10.74 -3.60 33.44
CA PRO A 261 -9.72 -4.15 34.33
C PRO A 261 -9.37 -3.25 35.51
N ASP A 262 -9.13 -3.84 36.68
CA ASP A 262 -8.88 -3.12 37.94
C ASP A 262 -7.48 -2.51 38.07
N HIS A 263 -6.52 -2.91 37.22
CA HIS A 263 -5.13 -2.45 37.27
C HIS A 263 -4.90 -1.10 36.57
N LEU A 264 -5.94 -0.50 36.00
CA LEU A 264 -5.86 0.79 35.32
C LEU A 264 -5.75 1.93 36.34
N GLU A 265 -5.05 3.01 35.96
CA GLU A 265 -4.86 4.18 36.83
C GLU A 265 -6.05 5.16 36.79
N TRP A 266 -7.18 4.73 36.23
CA TRP A 266 -8.40 5.52 36.10
C TRP A 266 -9.62 4.64 36.32
N THR A 267 -10.65 5.21 36.92
CA THR A 267 -11.95 4.55 37.16
C THR A 267 -13.07 5.17 36.34
N SER A 268 -12.87 6.41 35.87
CA SER A 268 -13.80 7.12 35.01
C SER A 268 -13.10 7.55 33.73
N LYS A 269 -13.74 7.27 32.59
CA LYS A 269 -13.26 7.69 31.28
C LYS A 269 -13.14 9.20 31.12
N ALA A 270 -13.84 9.99 31.93
CA ALA A 270 -13.69 11.45 31.93
C ALA A 270 -12.28 11.92 32.35
N GLN A 271 -11.51 11.06 33.04
CA GLN A 271 -10.13 11.32 33.44
C GLN A 271 -9.10 10.97 32.34
N THR A 272 -9.57 10.43 31.22
CA THR A 272 -8.77 9.90 30.12
C THR A 272 -8.92 10.75 28.86
N GLY A 273 -8.10 10.47 27.83
CA GLY A 273 -8.24 11.02 26.49
C GLY A 273 -9.12 10.17 25.56
N LEU A 274 -9.74 9.09 26.04
CA LEU A 274 -10.39 8.09 25.19
C LEU A 274 -11.66 8.58 24.48
N TYR A 275 -12.24 9.72 24.92
CA TYR A 275 -13.39 10.37 24.27
C TYR A 275 -13.01 11.37 23.18
N GLU A 276 -11.72 11.62 22.95
CA GLU A 276 -11.24 12.64 22.01
C GLU A 276 -11.89 12.47 20.62
N PHE A 277 -11.86 11.26 20.05
CA PHE A 277 -12.37 10.99 18.71
C PHE A 277 -13.87 11.25 18.57
N LYS A 278 -14.66 10.83 19.57
CA LYS A 278 -16.10 11.13 19.59
C LYS A 278 -16.39 12.62 19.76
N LYS A 279 -15.59 13.33 20.57
CA LYS A 279 -15.71 14.77 20.78
C LYS A 279 -15.38 15.54 19.51
N THR A 280 -14.35 15.13 18.77
CA THR A 280 -13.93 15.74 17.51
C THR A 280 -14.67 15.21 16.29
N LYS A 281 -15.58 14.24 16.47
CA LYS A 281 -16.31 13.55 15.39
C LYS A 281 -15.39 12.89 14.35
N THR A 282 -14.22 12.46 14.80
CA THR A 282 -13.26 11.70 13.98
C THR A 282 -13.43 10.21 14.24
N THR A 283 -13.08 9.39 13.26
CA THR A 283 -13.19 7.93 13.34
C THR A 283 -11.78 7.34 13.40
N PRO A 284 -11.41 6.58 14.45
CA PRO A 284 -10.20 5.77 14.47
C PRO A 284 -10.20 4.82 13.28
N VAL A 285 -9.09 4.68 12.56
CA VAL A 285 -8.99 3.80 11.38
C VAL A 285 -7.85 2.78 11.49
N ALA A 286 -6.89 3.02 12.37
CA ALA A 286 -5.88 2.05 12.75
C ALA A 286 -5.52 2.19 14.24
N LEU A 287 -5.16 1.09 14.87
CA LEU A 287 -4.82 1.00 16.30
C LEU A 287 -3.65 0.03 16.46
N THR A 288 -2.54 0.48 17.07
CA THR A 288 -1.41 -0.39 17.38
C THR A 288 -0.86 -0.13 18.77
N LEU A 289 -0.50 -1.21 19.46
CA LEU A 289 0.16 -1.18 20.76
C LEU A 289 1.67 -1.06 20.58
N SER A 290 2.31 -0.31 21.48
CA SER A 290 3.77 -0.35 21.59
C SER A 290 4.25 -1.74 22.03
N PRO A 291 5.40 -2.23 21.54
CA PRO A 291 6.00 -3.49 21.99
C PRO A 291 6.28 -3.53 23.51
N THR A 292 6.53 -2.37 24.11
CA THR A 292 6.70 -2.17 25.57
C THR A 292 5.39 -2.30 26.36
N ASN A 293 4.24 -2.32 25.67
CA ASN A 293 2.89 -2.42 26.22
C ASN A 293 2.49 -1.24 27.13
N ASP A 294 3.24 -0.13 27.13
CA ASP A 294 3.00 1.05 27.98
C ASP A 294 2.23 2.15 27.25
N SER A 295 2.23 2.12 25.92
CA SER A 295 1.61 3.12 25.05
C SER A 295 0.90 2.48 23.87
N PHE A 296 0.03 3.25 23.22
CA PHE A 296 -0.61 2.85 21.96
C PHE A 296 -0.84 4.05 21.05
N ALA A 297 -0.92 3.79 19.76
CA ALA A 297 -1.09 4.78 18.70
C ALA A 297 -2.39 4.52 17.93
N ILE A 298 -3.06 5.60 17.54
CA ILE A 298 -4.26 5.58 16.73
C ILE A 298 -4.10 6.57 15.58
N LEU A 299 -4.40 6.13 14.35
CA LEU A 299 -4.68 7.03 13.23
C LEU A 299 -6.19 7.25 13.15
N SER A 300 -6.61 8.48 12.87
CA SER A 300 -8.03 8.83 12.72
C SER A 300 -8.30 9.72 11.51
N LEU A 301 -9.46 9.54 10.90
CA LEU A 301 -9.97 10.30 9.76
C LEU A 301 -11.18 11.18 10.15
N PRO A 302 -11.51 12.25 9.40
CA PRO A 302 -10.98 12.63 8.08
C PRO A 302 -9.60 13.31 8.07
N ASP A 303 -9.17 13.93 9.17
CA ASP A 303 -8.01 14.85 9.14
C ASP A 303 -6.63 14.17 9.32
N LEU A 304 -6.49 12.91 8.91
CA LEU A 304 -5.32 12.03 9.12
C LEU A 304 -4.49 12.39 10.38
N ARG A 305 -5.04 12.12 11.56
CA ARG A 305 -4.40 12.50 12.83
C ARG A 305 -3.78 11.30 13.53
N LEU A 306 -2.48 11.33 13.81
CA LEU A 306 -1.81 10.35 14.65
C LEU A 306 -1.89 10.78 16.11
N THR A 307 -2.56 10.00 16.95
CA THR A 307 -2.66 10.25 18.39
C THR A 307 -2.03 9.10 19.17
N THR A 308 -1.16 9.43 20.12
CA THR A 308 -0.53 8.47 21.04
C THR A 308 -1.11 8.64 22.43
N PHE A 309 -1.25 7.53 23.14
CA PHE A 309 -1.82 7.46 24.47
C PHE A 309 -0.94 6.63 25.39
N THR A 310 -0.92 7.00 26.66
CA THR A 310 -0.38 6.14 27.71
C THR A 310 -1.44 5.10 28.09
N PHE A 311 -1.06 3.83 28.10
CA PHE A 311 -1.98 2.71 28.28
C PHE A 311 -2.69 2.72 29.63
N LEU A 312 -1.94 2.74 30.73
CA LEU A 312 -2.50 2.62 32.09
C LEU A 312 -3.39 3.80 32.49
N THR A 313 -3.04 5.02 32.07
CA THR A 313 -3.80 6.23 32.39
C THR A 313 -4.89 6.56 31.37
N GLY A 314 -4.83 5.94 30.17
CA GLY A 314 -5.68 6.29 29.04
C GLY A 314 -5.54 7.75 28.57
N ARG A 315 -4.53 8.49 29.06
CA ARG A 315 -4.35 9.91 28.73
C ARG A 315 -3.69 10.07 27.37
N LEU A 316 -4.13 11.10 26.64
CA LEU A 316 -3.50 11.53 25.40
C LEU A 316 -2.10 12.04 25.73
N HIS A 317 -1.09 11.43 25.10
CA HIS A 317 0.31 11.80 25.25
C HIS A 317 0.71 12.82 24.18
N ARG A 318 0.46 12.50 22.90
CA ARG A 318 0.75 13.39 21.75
C ARG A 318 -0.29 13.25 20.66
N ALA A 319 -0.44 14.30 19.86
CA ALA A 319 -1.17 14.26 18.61
C ALA A 319 -0.35 14.98 17.52
N TYR A 320 -0.27 14.37 16.35
CA TYR A 320 0.39 14.90 15.16
C TYR A 320 -0.68 15.09 14.08
N ASP A 321 -0.71 16.29 13.53
CA ASP A 321 -1.66 16.70 12.49
C ASP A 321 -1.01 16.50 11.12
N GLU A 322 -1.61 15.62 10.31
CA GLU A 322 -1.22 15.38 8.92
C GLU A 322 -2.37 15.74 7.97
N SER A 323 -3.29 16.59 8.41
CA SER A 323 -4.38 17.08 7.57
C SER A 323 -3.83 17.70 6.30
N LEU A 324 -4.60 17.58 5.21
CA LEU A 324 -4.23 18.14 3.92
C LEU A 324 -3.92 19.65 4.03
N THR A 325 -4.63 20.38 4.89
CA THR A 325 -4.38 21.80 5.18
C THR A 325 -2.99 22.00 5.80
N ALA A 326 -2.66 21.25 6.86
CA ALA A 326 -1.35 21.35 7.50
C ALA A 326 -0.21 21.03 6.53
N VAL A 327 -0.38 20.01 5.68
CA VAL A 327 0.62 19.63 4.67
C VAL A 327 0.78 20.71 3.61
N GLN A 328 -0.32 21.34 3.17
CA GLN A 328 -0.28 22.47 2.23
C GLN A 328 0.45 23.69 2.82
N GLU A 329 0.18 24.01 4.08
CA GLU A 329 0.85 25.12 4.78
C GLU A 329 2.35 24.85 4.94
N MET A 330 2.76 23.63 5.32
CA MET A 330 4.16 23.23 5.40
C MET A 330 4.87 23.32 4.04
N GLN A 331 4.20 22.91 2.96
CA GLN A 331 4.75 23.01 1.61
C GLN A 331 4.93 24.47 1.19
N GLN A 332 3.98 25.36 1.48
CA GLN A 332 4.07 26.79 1.18
C GLN A 332 5.15 27.50 2.01
N ALA A 333 5.33 27.09 3.26
CA ALA A 333 6.36 27.61 4.15
C ALA A 333 7.76 27.05 3.86
N GLY A 334 7.89 26.01 3.02
CA GLY A 334 9.16 25.32 2.78
C GLY A 334 9.64 24.47 3.95
N THR A 335 8.78 24.17 4.92
CA THR A 335 9.11 23.43 6.15
C THR A 335 8.68 21.96 6.10
N SER A 336 8.26 21.43 4.96
CA SER A 336 7.83 20.04 4.80
C SER A 336 8.97 19.01 4.90
N GLY A 337 10.23 19.45 4.77
CA GLY A 337 11.42 18.59 4.74
C GLY A 337 11.57 17.76 3.47
N VAL A 338 10.61 17.87 2.54
CA VAL A 338 10.64 17.21 1.22
C VAL A 338 10.23 18.25 0.18
N ALA A 339 11.16 18.61 -0.70
CA ALA A 339 10.92 19.59 -1.76
C ALA A 339 10.22 18.92 -2.95
N LEU A 340 8.88 18.96 -2.97
CA LEU A 340 8.08 18.52 -4.11
C LEU A 340 7.78 19.68 -5.07
N ASP A 341 7.83 19.44 -6.37
CA ASP A 341 7.32 20.40 -7.34
C ASP A 341 5.78 20.52 -7.24
N SER A 342 5.22 21.65 -7.68
CA SER A 342 3.79 21.93 -7.50
C SER A 342 2.88 20.94 -8.23
N MET A 343 3.32 20.36 -9.34
CA MET A 343 2.54 19.39 -10.11
C MET A 343 2.52 18.04 -9.40
N GLU A 344 3.68 17.55 -8.96
CA GLU A 344 3.79 16.31 -8.19
C GLU A 344 3.05 16.40 -6.86
N PHE A 345 3.21 17.51 -6.13
CA PHE A 345 2.47 17.74 -4.89
C PHE A 345 0.96 17.72 -5.13
N GLY A 346 0.47 18.37 -6.20
CA GLY A 346 -0.94 18.35 -6.60
C GLY A 346 -1.45 16.93 -6.90
N ARG A 347 -0.65 16.09 -7.58
CA ARG A 347 -1.00 14.68 -7.83
C ARG A 347 -1.12 13.88 -6.53
N ARG A 348 -0.13 13.99 -5.64
CA ARG A 348 -0.14 13.28 -4.35
C ARG A 348 -1.30 13.72 -3.46
N LEU A 349 -1.63 15.01 -3.45
CA LEU A 349 -2.76 15.56 -2.71
C LEU A 349 -4.11 15.01 -3.19
N ALA A 350 -4.29 14.87 -4.51
CA ALA A 350 -5.49 14.29 -5.10
C ALA A 350 -5.66 12.81 -4.71
N VAL A 351 -4.56 12.04 -4.75
CA VAL A 351 -4.53 10.64 -4.30
C VAL A 351 -4.84 10.53 -2.82
N GLU A 352 -4.27 11.39 -1.97
CA GLU A 352 -4.51 11.36 -0.52
C GLU A 352 -5.99 11.62 -0.20
N ARG A 353 -6.60 12.61 -0.86
CA ARG A 353 -8.02 12.91 -0.68
C ARG A 353 -8.92 11.74 -1.09
N GLU A 354 -8.61 11.06 -2.20
CA GLU A 354 -9.34 9.86 -2.61
C GLU A 354 -9.17 8.73 -1.58
N LEU A 355 -7.94 8.49 -1.13
CA LEU A 355 -7.60 7.43 -0.19
C LEU A 355 -8.24 7.62 1.18
N GLU A 356 -8.20 8.83 1.75
CA GLU A 356 -8.83 9.16 3.02
C GLU A 356 -10.34 8.95 2.95
N LYS A 357 -10.98 9.44 1.88
CA LYS A 357 -12.42 9.26 1.67
C LYS A 357 -12.79 7.77 1.60
N LEU A 358 -12.13 7.01 0.71
CA LEU A 358 -12.44 5.60 0.51
C LEU A 358 -12.14 4.75 1.76
N SER A 359 -11.10 5.09 2.51
CA SER A 359 -10.76 4.40 3.77
C SER A 359 -11.79 4.70 4.85
N LEU A 360 -12.28 5.94 4.94
CA LEU A 360 -13.34 6.30 5.88
C LEU A 360 -14.67 5.64 5.52
N ASP A 361 -15.03 5.61 4.24
CA ASP A 361 -16.24 4.94 3.74
C ASP A 361 -16.15 3.42 3.97
N ALA A 362 -14.98 2.81 3.74
CA ALA A 362 -14.74 1.40 4.08
C ALA A 362 -14.95 1.14 5.59
N VAL A 363 -14.49 2.04 6.45
CA VAL A 363 -14.69 1.94 7.91
C VAL A 363 -16.11 2.26 8.34
N LYS A 364 -16.91 3.05 7.63
CA LYS A 364 -18.27 3.41 8.06
C LYS A 364 -19.33 2.50 7.45
N GLU A 365 -19.26 2.29 6.15
CA GLU A 365 -20.27 1.61 5.35
C GLU A 365 -19.91 0.16 5.05
N GLY A 366 -18.66 -0.24 5.28
CA GLY A 366 -18.20 -1.63 5.12
C GLY A 366 -18.35 -2.16 3.71
N ILE A 367 -18.10 -1.32 2.71
CA ILE A 367 -18.17 -1.71 1.30
C ILE A 367 -17.29 -2.94 1.07
N VAL A 368 -17.95 -4.08 0.88
CA VAL A 368 -17.34 -5.36 0.50
C VAL A 368 -16.62 -5.13 -0.84
N GLY A 369 -15.29 -5.04 -0.81
CA GLY A 369 -14.46 -4.77 -1.98
C GLY A 369 -13.65 -3.47 -1.94
N SER A 370 -13.89 -2.55 -1.01
CA SER A 370 -12.98 -1.41 -0.79
C SER A 370 -11.80 -1.86 0.05
N SER A 371 -10.68 -2.16 -0.61
CA SER A 371 -9.38 -2.45 0.00
C SER A 371 -8.62 -1.20 0.46
N ALA A 372 -9.31 -0.05 0.50
CA ALA A 372 -8.71 1.24 0.84
C ALA A 372 -8.35 1.29 2.33
N SER A 373 -7.07 1.53 2.58
CA SER A 373 -6.50 1.72 3.90
C SER A 373 -5.42 2.79 3.79
N ILE A 374 -5.50 3.81 4.64
CA ILE A 374 -4.43 4.80 4.87
C ILE A 374 -3.18 4.18 5.52
N GLY A 375 -3.27 2.91 5.95
CA GLY A 375 -2.21 2.18 6.63
C GLY A 375 -2.34 2.17 8.15
N GLN A 376 -1.49 1.39 8.78
CA GLN A 376 -1.40 1.27 10.24
C GLN A 376 -0.10 1.90 10.76
N PRO A 377 -0.12 2.66 11.87
CA PRO A 377 1.11 3.14 12.47
C PRO A 377 1.83 1.97 13.14
N MET A 378 3.15 1.93 13.08
CA MET A 378 3.97 0.88 13.71
C MET A 378 4.94 1.51 14.70
N TRP A 379 5.08 0.88 15.86
CA TRP A 379 6.09 1.25 16.83
C TRP A 379 7.38 0.51 16.56
N ASP A 380 8.52 1.14 16.84
CA ASP A 380 9.77 0.41 16.98
C ASP A 380 9.78 -0.43 18.27
N GLU A 381 10.69 -1.41 18.35
CA GLU A 381 10.84 -2.31 19.50
C GLU A 381 11.07 -1.58 20.83
N SER A 382 11.70 -0.39 20.83
CA SER A 382 11.90 0.40 22.03
C SER A 382 10.67 1.19 22.50
N GLY A 383 9.65 1.31 21.64
CA GLY A 383 8.45 2.11 21.88
C GLY A 383 8.71 3.62 21.90
N LYS A 384 9.79 4.09 21.27
CA LYS A 384 10.17 5.53 21.24
C LYS A 384 9.91 6.19 19.90
N PHE A 385 9.87 5.41 18.82
CA PHE A 385 9.57 5.86 17.48
C PHE A 385 8.25 5.28 17.00
N VAL A 386 7.48 6.12 16.31
CA VAL A 386 6.28 5.70 15.57
C VAL A 386 6.53 5.96 14.10
N LEU A 387 6.41 4.91 13.31
CA LEU A 387 6.46 4.93 11.87
C LEU A 387 5.02 4.97 11.35
N TYR A 388 4.72 5.86 10.42
CA TYR A 388 3.41 5.86 9.78
C TYR A 388 3.48 6.44 8.35
N PRO A 389 2.68 5.90 7.42
CA PRO A 389 2.62 6.39 6.05
C PRO A 389 1.88 7.71 5.93
N THR A 390 2.41 8.62 5.11
CA THR A 390 1.82 9.92 4.78
C THR A 390 1.96 10.21 3.29
N LEU A 391 1.35 11.32 2.83
CA LEU A 391 1.51 11.86 1.49
C LEU A 391 2.99 12.02 1.06
N LEU A 392 3.88 12.39 2.00
CA LEU A 392 5.29 12.68 1.72
C LEU A 392 6.19 11.42 1.75
N GLY A 393 5.66 10.28 2.18
CA GLY A 393 6.43 9.07 2.47
C GLY A 393 6.10 8.53 3.87
N ILE A 394 6.92 7.62 4.37
CA ILE A 394 6.74 6.99 5.68
C ILE A 394 7.54 7.79 6.71
N LYS A 395 6.84 8.56 7.54
CA LYS A 395 7.46 9.36 8.60
C LYS A 395 7.87 8.48 9.76
N VAL A 396 9.08 8.68 10.25
CA VAL A 396 9.62 8.09 11.48
C VAL A 396 9.68 9.19 12.52
N VAL A 397 8.73 9.20 13.46
CA VAL A 397 8.60 10.26 14.46
C VAL A 397 9.13 9.79 15.81
N ASN A 398 10.05 10.56 16.38
CA ASN A 398 10.51 10.38 17.75
C ASN A 398 9.48 10.96 18.72
N THR A 399 8.81 10.10 19.49
CA THR A 399 7.76 10.50 20.44
C THR A 399 8.28 11.19 21.71
N VAL A 400 9.59 11.10 21.97
CA VAL A 400 10.26 11.74 23.11
C VAL A 400 10.64 13.18 22.78
N THR A 401 11.29 13.38 21.62
CA THR A 401 11.77 14.69 21.16
C THR A 401 10.69 15.46 20.38
N ASN A 402 9.67 14.75 19.87
CA ASN A 402 8.60 15.25 18.98
C ASN A 402 9.10 15.75 17.62
N LYS A 403 10.16 15.13 17.12
CA LYS A 403 10.72 15.45 15.80
C LYS A 403 10.50 14.32 14.82
N VAL A 404 10.35 14.67 13.55
CA VAL A 404 10.47 13.72 12.44
C VAL A 404 11.96 13.39 12.34
N ALA A 405 12.32 12.16 12.65
CA ALA A 405 13.71 11.70 12.59
C ALA A 405 14.12 11.37 11.15
N ARG A 406 13.21 10.75 10.36
CA ARG A 406 13.41 10.37 8.96
C ARG A 406 12.08 10.33 8.20
N ILE A 407 12.16 10.41 6.87
CA ILE A 407 11.03 10.17 5.96
C ILE A 407 11.51 9.16 4.92
N LEU A 408 11.07 7.91 5.04
CA LEU A 408 11.43 6.84 4.09
C LEU A 408 10.51 6.93 2.87
N GLY A 409 10.99 6.55 1.70
CA GLY A 409 10.18 6.57 0.47
C GLY A 409 9.88 7.98 -0.04
N LYS A 410 10.60 9.02 0.42
CA LYS A 410 10.36 10.41 0.03
C LYS A 410 10.63 10.66 -1.46
N ASP A 411 11.60 9.94 -2.01
CA ASP A 411 11.99 10.00 -3.43
C ASP A 411 11.16 9.07 -4.32
N GLU A 412 10.21 8.34 -3.74
CA GLU A 412 9.33 7.45 -4.48
C GLU A 412 8.01 8.15 -4.83
N THR A 413 7.49 7.89 -6.03
CA THR A 413 6.16 8.39 -6.45
C THR A 413 5.00 7.56 -5.89
N VAL A 414 5.33 6.48 -5.18
CA VAL A 414 4.39 5.47 -4.71
C VAL A 414 3.81 5.89 -3.35
N ARG A 415 2.47 5.87 -3.22
CA ARG A 415 1.80 6.07 -1.93
C ARG A 415 1.76 4.78 -1.13
N PHE A 416 2.71 4.60 -0.22
CA PHE A 416 2.78 3.44 0.68
C PHE A 416 1.63 3.44 1.70
N THR A 417 1.10 2.29 2.11
CA THR A 417 -0.06 2.19 3.01
C THR A 417 0.22 1.27 4.19
N ASN A 418 -0.11 -0.01 4.13
CA ASN A 418 0.12 -0.89 5.27
C ASN A 418 1.62 -1.12 5.45
N ILE A 419 2.12 -0.98 6.68
CA ILE A 419 3.53 -1.16 7.02
C ILE A 419 3.69 -2.24 8.11
N ALA A 420 4.81 -2.94 8.08
CA ALA A 420 5.20 -3.90 9.12
C ALA A 420 6.73 -3.92 9.25
N LEU A 421 7.22 -3.85 10.48
CA LEU A 421 8.64 -3.66 10.77
C LEU A 421 9.28 -4.95 11.29
N TYR A 422 10.47 -5.26 10.76
CA TYR A 422 11.36 -6.31 11.24
C TYR A 422 12.65 -5.67 11.77
N GLN A 423 13.02 -5.96 13.03
CA GLN A 423 14.23 -5.42 13.68
C GLN A 423 15.19 -6.51 14.18
N GLY A 424 14.99 -7.77 13.78
CA GLY A 424 15.83 -8.91 14.17
C GLY A 424 15.21 -9.80 15.25
N GLU A 425 15.93 -10.84 15.66
CA GLU A 425 15.53 -11.71 16.78
C GLU A 425 15.77 -11.04 18.13
N THR A 426 14.72 -10.99 18.95
CA THR A 426 14.85 -10.72 20.38
C THR A 426 15.21 -12.02 21.10
N GLU A 427 16.49 -12.35 21.20
CA GLU A 427 16.89 -13.47 22.06
C GLU A 427 16.58 -13.19 23.54
N LYS A 428 16.16 -14.26 24.22
CA LYS A 428 15.67 -14.31 25.59
C LYS A 428 16.74 -13.87 26.60
N LYS A 429 16.30 -13.02 27.56
CA LYS A 429 16.87 -12.80 28.91
C LYS A 429 18.34 -12.36 28.98
N GLY A 430 18.49 -11.06 29.13
CA GLY A 430 19.63 -10.41 29.75
C GLY A 430 19.55 -8.95 29.36
N VAL A 431 19.44 -8.04 30.32
CA VAL A 431 19.61 -6.62 30.04
C VAL A 431 20.99 -6.49 29.42
N THR A 432 21.06 -6.31 28.11
CA THR A 432 22.29 -5.95 27.43
C THR A 432 22.59 -4.53 27.87
N THR A 433 23.27 -4.39 29.01
CA THR A 433 23.77 -3.11 29.48
C THR A 433 24.62 -2.50 28.37
N ILE A 434 24.51 -1.19 28.20
CA ILE A 434 25.20 -0.37 27.19
C ILE A 434 26.71 -0.68 27.11
N ALA A 435 27.33 -1.14 28.21
CA ALA A 435 28.71 -1.61 28.28
C ALA A 435 29.05 -2.87 27.46
N MET A 436 28.09 -3.76 27.19
CA MET A 436 28.33 -4.96 26.35
C MET A 436 28.42 -4.62 24.87
N VAL A 437 27.73 -3.57 24.41
CA VAL A 437 27.71 -3.12 23.01
C VAL A 437 29.03 -2.43 22.61
N THR A 438 29.79 -1.90 23.59
CA THR A 438 31.11 -1.28 23.36
C THR A 438 32.28 -2.25 23.39
N SER A 439 32.04 -3.56 23.49
CA SER A 439 33.11 -4.58 23.47
C SER A 439 33.23 -5.21 22.09
N GLU A 440 34.44 -5.44 21.59
CA GLU A 440 34.73 -6.20 20.36
C GLU A 440 34.40 -7.69 20.55
N ASN A 441 33.12 -8.00 20.75
CA ASN A 441 32.64 -9.34 21.05
C ASN A 441 32.11 -10.00 19.76
N PRO A 442 32.56 -11.22 19.38
CA PRO A 442 32.09 -11.91 18.17
C PRO A 442 30.56 -12.11 18.07
N LEU A 443 29.85 -12.03 19.20
CA LEU A 443 28.38 -12.04 19.24
C LEU A 443 27.74 -10.76 18.65
N LEU A 444 28.47 -9.64 18.62
CA LEU A 444 28.01 -8.40 17.97
C LEU A 444 28.21 -8.44 16.46
N GLN A 445 29.16 -9.23 15.93
CA GLN A 445 29.30 -9.48 14.49
C GLN A 445 28.09 -10.25 13.94
N LYS A 446 27.49 -11.17 14.71
CA LYS A 446 26.18 -11.78 14.35
C LYS A 446 25.04 -10.77 14.25
N LYS A 447 25.17 -9.60 14.89
CA LYS A 447 24.19 -8.51 14.86
C LYS A 447 24.28 -7.69 13.56
N GLU A 448 25.42 -7.73 12.86
CA GLU A 448 25.56 -7.19 11.49
C GLU A 448 24.87 -8.09 10.45
N GLU A 449 24.58 -9.35 10.76
CA GLU A 449 23.91 -10.28 9.82
C GLU A 449 22.38 -10.08 9.73
N GLN A 450 21.76 -9.30 10.62
CA GLN A 450 20.31 -9.09 10.64
C GLN A 450 19.97 -7.64 10.27
N GLU A 451 19.75 -7.42 8.97
CA GLU A 451 19.32 -6.15 8.41
C GLU A 451 17.88 -5.80 8.86
N PRO A 452 17.65 -4.65 9.51
CA PRO A 452 16.29 -4.20 9.81
C PRO A 452 15.58 -3.87 8.50
N THR A 453 14.35 -4.35 8.38
CA THR A 453 13.58 -4.24 7.14
C THR A 453 12.17 -3.75 7.44
N LEU A 454 11.75 -2.69 6.74
CA LEU A 454 10.36 -2.26 6.74
C LEU A 454 9.69 -2.82 5.49
N PHE A 455 8.64 -3.61 5.71
CA PHE A 455 7.76 -4.09 4.67
C PHE A 455 6.58 -3.15 4.52
N CYS A 456 6.22 -2.82 3.29
CA CYS A 456 5.05 -1.99 3.06
C CYS A 456 4.28 -2.36 1.79
N THR A 457 2.98 -2.15 1.79
CA THR A 457 2.12 -2.20 0.60
C THR A 457 1.96 -0.79 0.03
N ALA A 458 1.37 -0.67 -1.15
CA ALA A 458 1.06 0.64 -1.72
C ALA A 458 -0.33 0.70 -2.36
N TRP A 459 -0.87 1.91 -2.45
CA TRP A 459 -2.19 2.18 -3.00
C TRP A 459 -2.29 1.74 -4.47
N LYS A 460 -3.26 0.86 -4.77
CA LYS A 460 -3.53 0.29 -6.11
C LYS A 460 -2.28 -0.33 -6.77
N ARG A 461 -1.36 -0.90 -5.98
CA ARG A 461 -0.19 -1.63 -6.49
C ARG A 461 -0.25 -3.11 -6.12
N PRO A 462 -0.06 -4.04 -7.07
CA PRO A 462 0.01 -5.47 -6.81
C PRO A 462 1.42 -5.90 -6.36
N ARG A 463 2.01 -5.14 -5.42
CA ARG A 463 3.38 -5.33 -4.94
C ARG A 463 3.54 -4.93 -3.48
N PHE A 464 4.44 -5.60 -2.78
CA PHE A 464 4.96 -5.14 -1.50
C PHE A 464 6.45 -4.79 -1.64
N TYR A 465 6.89 -3.83 -0.84
CA TYR A 465 8.18 -3.17 -0.95
C TYR A 465 8.97 -3.37 0.35
N LEU A 466 10.29 -3.40 0.22
CA LEU A 466 11.24 -3.60 1.30
C LEU A 466 12.16 -2.39 1.38
N PHE A 467 12.14 -1.69 2.50
CA PHE A 467 13.12 -0.66 2.84
C PHE A 467 14.14 -1.24 3.81
N THR A 468 15.42 -0.99 3.55
CA THR A 468 16.54 -1.40 4.38
C THR A 468 17.35 -0.17 4.84
N ARG A 469 18.58 -0.38 5.33
CA ARG A 469 19.47 0.72 5.71
C ARG A 469 20.13 1.37 4.50
N ASP A 470 20.51 0.56 3.52
CA ASP A 470 21.36 1.00 2.42
C ASP A 470 20.49 1.46 1.25
N GLU A 471 20.94 2.48 0.53
CA GLU A 471 20.30 2.87 -0.73
C GLU A 471 20.43 1.73 -1.77
N PRO A 472 19.41 1.51 -2.62
CA PRO A 472 19.55 0.57 -3.71
C PRO A 472 20.64 1.02 -4.70
N GLU A 473 21.39 0.06 -5.24
CA GLU A 473 22.25 0.30 -6.40
C GLU A 473 21.37 0.58 -7.63
N ASP A 474 21.68 1.64 -8.40
CA ASP A 474 20.93 2.06 -9.61
C ASP A 474 21.17 1.16 -10.83
N LYS A 475 21.17 -0.17 -10.64
CA LYS A 475 21.12 -1.13 -11.76
C LYS A 475 19.66 -1.32 -12.17
N ASP A 476 19.29 -0.71 -13.28
CA ASP A 476 17.93 -0.76 -13.84
C ASP A 476 17.40 -2.20 -13.92
N GLY A 477 16.30 -2.47 -13.19
CA GLY A 477 15.54 -3.72 -13.26
C GLY A 477 15.79 -4.75 -12.15
N GLU A 478 16.80 -4.59 -11.28
CA GLU A 478 17.06 -5.58 -10.21
C GLU A 478 16.21 -5.37 -8.94
N ARG A 479 15.69 -4.15 -8.73
CA ARG A 479 14.86 -3.80 -7.56
C ARG A 479 13.48 -4.45 -7.61
N ASP A 480 12.88 -4.52 -8.80
CA ASP A 480 11.50 -4.95 -9.01
C ASP A 480 11.43 -6.41 -9.42
N ILE A 481 11.23 -7.30 -8.44
CA ILE A 481 11.29 -8.75 -8.66
C ILE A 481 9.94 -9.29 -9.15
N TYR A 482 9.96 -9.87 -10.35
CA TYR A 482 8.84 -10.62 -10.92
C TYR A 482 8.90 -12.09 -10.48
N ASN A 483 8.56 -12.34 -9.21
CA ASN A 483 8.56 -13.69 -8.61
C ASN A 483 7.39 -14.57 -9.06
N GLU A 484 6.30 -13.97 -9.54
CA GLU A 484 5.13 -14.68 -10.03
C GLU A 484 5.01 -14.50 -11.54
N LYS A 485 5.26 -15.58 -12.29
CA LYS A 485 4.93 -15.59 -13.73
C LYS A 485 3.40 -15.60 -13.83
N PRO A 486 2.78 -14.65 -14.54
CA PRO A 486 1.34 -14.67 -14.76
C PRO A 486 0.92 -16.02 -15.36
N THR A 487 -0.18 -16.61 -14.90
CA THR A 487 -0.71 -17.83 -15.54
C THR A 487 -1.18 -17.53 -16.96
N ARG A 488 -1.22 -18.51 -17.88
CA ARG A 488 -1.66 -18.26 -19.28
C ARG A 488 -3.06 -17.62 -19.36
N ASP A 489 -3.95 -17.95 -18.42
CA ASP A 489 -5.30 -17.37 -18.35
C ASP A 489 -5.27 -15.92 -17.81
N GLU A 490 -4.38 -15.62 -16.86
CA GLU A 490 -4.13 -14.25 -16.38
C GLU A 490 -3.29 -13.42 -17.37
N MET A 491 -2.45 -14.02 -18.21
CA MET A 491 -1.83 -13.33 -19.36
C MET A 491 -2.89 -12.90 -20.39
N THR A 492 -4.05 -13.56 -20.37
CA THR A 492 -5.18 -13.29 -21.26
C THR A 492 -6.20 -12.31 -20.63
N ILE A 493 -6.29 -12.27 -19.29
CA ILE A 493 -7.28 -11.48 -18.53
C ILE A 493 -6.67 -10.28 -17.77
N ALA A 494 -5.46 -10.40 -17.24
CA ALA A 494 -4.74 -9.41 -16.42
C ALA A 494 -3.71 -8.60 -17.23
N ALA A 495 -4.04 -8.25 -18.47
CA ALA A 495 -3.32 -7.24 -19.22
C ALA A 495 -4.08 -5.90 -19.20
N PRO A 496 -3.87 -5.01 -18.20
CA PRO A 496 -3.90 -3.59 -18.49
C PRO A 496 -2.64 -3.26 -19.30
N ALA A 497 -2.87 -2.65 -20.46
CA ALA A 497 -1.84 -2.23 -21.40
C ALA A 497 -0.79 -1.34 -20.73
N THR A 498 0.42 -1.84 -20.56
CA THR A 498 1.66 -1.07 -20.63
C THR A 498 2.79 -2.03 -21.00
N SER A 499 3.25 -1.90 -22.24
CA SER A 499 4.61 -2.16 -22.69
C SER A 499 5.32 -3.38 -22.09
N ALA A 500 4.84 -4.57 -22.46
CA ALA A 500 5.80 -5.65 -22.68
C ALA A 500 6.70 -5.22 -23.84
N ALA A 501 7.91 -4.78 -23.52
CA ALA A 501 9.06 -4.84 -24.43
C ALA A 501 9.41 -6.31 -24.70
N GLY A 502 8.45 -7.08 -25.24
CA GLY A 502 8.76 -8.03 -26.28
C GLY A 502 8.96 -7.25 -27.58
N PRO A 503 9.62 -7.83 -28.59
CA PRO A 503 9.73 -7.17 -29.88
C PRO A 503 8.31 -6.83 -30.37
N LEU A 504 8.02 -5.53 -30.47
CA LEU A 504 6.82 -5.05 -31.15
C LEU A 504 6.82 -5.68 -32.56
N ALA A 505 5.65 -6.15 -33.00
CA ALA A 505 5.51 -6.80 -34.31
C ALA A 505 6.09 -5.87 -35.39
N ARG A 506 7.04 -6.40 -36.17
CA ARG A 506 7.68 -5.65 -37.26
C ARG A 506 6.94 -5.80 -38.57
N ARG A 507 6.01 -6.76 -38.67
CA ARG A 507 5.23 -7.06 -39.88
C ARG A 507 3.78 -7.38 -39.54
N GLY A 508 2.91 -7.19 -40.51
CA GLY A 508 1.51 -7.59 -40.40
C GLY A 508 0.81 -7.61 -41.76
N VAL A 509 -0.43 -8.06 -41.77
CA VAL A 509 -1.30 -8.14 -42.95
C VAL A 509 -2.64 -7.52 -42.58
N ILE A 510 -3.03 -6.47 -43.30
CA ILE A 510 -4.37 -5.88 -43.21
C ILE A 510 -5.25 -6.62 -44.22
N HIS A 511 -6.15 -7.45 -43.72
CA HIS A 511 -7.14 -8.14 -44.54
C HIS A 511 -8.28 -7.18 -44.83
N THR A 512 -8.55 -6.87 -46.10
CA THR A 512 -9.65 -5.98 -46.50
C THR A 512 -10.64 -6.72 -47.39
N THR A 513 -11.83 -6.15 -47.58
CA THR A 513 -12.80 -6.69 -48.55
C THR A 513 -12.32 -6.66 -50.01
N LYS A 514 -11.21 -5.98 -50.30
CA LYS A 514 -10.58 -5.94 -51.63
C LYS A 514 -9.33 -6.81 -51.75
N GLY A 515 -8.88 -7.44 -50.65
CA GLY A 515 -7.67 -8.26 -50.59
C GLY A 515 -6.73 -7.86 -49.45
N ASP A 516 -5.55 -8.45 -49.44
CA ASP A 516 -4.59 -8.35 -48.34
C ASP A 516 -3.48 -7.32 -48.61
N ILE A 517 -3.21 -6.45 -47.64
CA ILE A 517 -2.10 -5.47 -47.69
C ILE A 517 -1.06 -5.86 -46.66
N HIS A 518 0.14 -6.22 -47.10
CA HIS A 518 1.23 -6.58 -46.20
C HIS A 518 1.99 -5.32 -45.80
N ILE A 519 2.31 -5.18 -44.52
CA ILE A 519 2.90 -3.98 -43.93
C ILE A 519 4.14 -4.33 -43.12
N GLU A 520 5.09 -3.40 -43.11
CA GLU A 520 6.24 -3.35 -42.22
C GLU A 520 6.09 -2.16 -41.26
N LEU A 521 6.39 -2.36 -39.99
CA LEU A 521 6.22 -1.39 -38.90
C LEU A 521 7.59 -0.98 -38.34
N TYR A 522 7.67 0.24 -37.78
CA TYR A 522 8.92 0.85 -37.31
C TYR A 522 8.98 1.06 -35.78
N PRO A 523 8.95 -0.01 -34.96
CA PRO A 523 8.84 0.10 -33.51
C PRO A 523 10.05 0.72 -32.81
N GLU A 524 11.22 0.73 -33.46
CA GLU A 524 12.43 1.33 -32.89
C GLU A 524 12.41 2.87 -33.00
N GLN A 525 11.79 3.39 -34.05
CA GLN A 525 11.76 4.81 -34.37
C GLN A 525 10.52 5.50 -33.78
N VAL A 526 9.38 4.81 -33.74
CA VAL A 526 8.09 5.34 -33.26
C VAL A 526 7.36 4.32 -32.36
N PRO A 527 7.94 3.99 -31.19
CA PRO A 527 7.48 2.90 -30.34
C PRO A 527 6.04 3.05 -29.88
N LYS A 528 5.58 4.26 -29.51
CA LYS A 528 4.19 4.45 -29.03
C LYS A 528 3.19 4.32 -30.15
N THR A 529 3.50 4.83 -31.33
CA THR A 529 2.61 4.77 -32.49
C THR A 529 2.43 3.32 -32.96
N VAL A 530 3.51 2.55 -32.97
CA VAL A 530 3.45 1.11 -33.28
C VAL A 530 2.77 0.32 -32.16
N GLU A 531 3.05 0.62 -30.88
CA GLU A 531 2.34 0.00 -29.74
C GLU A 531 0.82 0.25 -29.83
N ASN A 532 0.42 1.47 -30.17
CA ASN A 532 -0.98 1.84 -30.37
C ASN A 532 -1.63 1.02 -31.49
N PHE A 533 -1.04 1.02 -32.69
CA PHE A 533 -1.57 0.28 -33.84
C PHE A 533 -1.61 -1.23 -33.59
N VAL A 534 -0.53 -1.81 -33.06
CA VAL A 534 -0.43 -3.24 -32.72
C VAL A 534 -1.41 -3.62 -31.62
N GLY A 535 -1.54 -2.78 -30.59
CA GLY A 535 -2.45 -3.02 -29.48
C GLY A 535 -3.92 -2.97 -29.91
N LEU A 536 -4.29 -1.97 -30.72
CA LEU A 536 -5.64 -1.87 -31.28
C LEU A 536 -5.95 -3.05 -32.23
N SER A 537 -4.99 -3.45 -33.05
CA SER A 537 -5.12 -4.63 -33.93
C SER A 537 -5.35 -5.92 -33.12
N LYS A 538 -4.59 -6.15 -32.04
CA LYS A 538 -4.77 -7.32 -31.15
C LYS A 538 -6.12 -7.34 -30.42
N LYS A 539 -6.73 -6.16 -30.20
CA LYS A 539 -8.06 -6.01 -29.61
C LYS A 539 -9.19 -6.15 -30.62
N HIS A 540 -8.90 -6.49 -31.88
CA HIS A 540 -9.88 -6.54 -32.96
C HIS A 540 -10.59 -5.19 -33.19
N TYR A 541 -9.92 -4.08 -32.85
CA TYR A 541 -10.52 -2.74 -32.91
C TYR A 541 -10.78 -2.28 -34.34
N TYR A 542 -9.93 -2.71 -35.28
CA TYR A 542 -10.04 -2.38 -36.70
C TYR A 542 -10.96 -3.32 -37.47
N ASP A 543 -11.49 -4.37 -36.84
CA ASP A 543 -12.36 -5.34 -37.50
C ASP A 543 -13.68 -4.64 -37.88
N ASP A 544 -14.10 -4.84 -39.13
CA ASP A 544 -15.22 -4.19 -39.80
C ASP A 544 -15.13 -2.65 -39.95
N VAL A 545 -13.99 -2.02 -39.60
CA VAL A 545 -13.79 -0.57 -39.79
C VAL A 545 -13.64 -0.24 -41.27
N ILE A 546 -14.39 0.77 -41.72
CA ILE A 546 -14.42 1.18 -43.12
C ILE A 546 -13.27 2.13 -43.50
N PHE A 547 -12.92 2.15 -44.78
CA PHE A 547 -12.21 3.26 -45.41
C PHE A 547 -13.22 4.38 -45.65
N HIS A 548 -13.32 5.31 -44.69
CA HIS A 548 -14.31 6.38 -44.73
C HIS A 548 -13.88 7.55 -45.63
N ARG A 549 -12.61 7.60 -46.05
CA ARG A 549 -12.10 8.65 -46.93
C ARG A 549 -11.00 8.11 -47.86
N VAL A 550 -11.21 8.24 -49.16
CA VAL A 550 -10.32 7.76 -50.22
C VAL A 550 -10.10 8.87 -51.25
N ILE A 551 -8.87 9.37 -51.35
CA ILE A 551 -8.52 10.44 -52.29
C ILE A 551 -7.51 9.90 -53.31
N PRO A 552 -7.91 9.77 -54.59
CA PRO A 552 -7.01 9.32 -55.64
C PRO A 552 -5.75 10.19 -55.74
N LYS A 553 -4.60 9.55 -55.92
CA LYS A 553 -3.26 10.16 -55.95
C LYS A 553 -2.92 10.95 -54.68
N PHE A 554 -3.44 10.51 -53.54
CA PHE A 554 -3.11 11.08 -52.27
C PHE A 554 -3.02 10.02 -51.18
N MET A 555 -4.15 9.59 -50.63
CA MET A 555 -4.18 8.67 -49.49
C MET A 555 -5.53 7.96 -49.30
N LEU A 556 -5.46 6.82 -48.60
CA LEU A 556 -6.59 6.01 -48.16
C LEU A 556 -6.65 6.06 -46.63
N GLN A 557 -7.70 6.64 -46.04
CA GLN A 557 -7.84 6.84 -44.60
C GLN A 557 -8.92 5.92 -44.01
N THR A 558 -8.59 5.37 -42.84
CA THR A 558 -9.41 4.40 -42.10
C THR A 558 -9.12 4.51 -40.59
N GLY A 559 -9.60 3.56 -39.79
CA GLY A 559 -9.36 3.50 -38.36
C GLY A 559 -10.32 4.33 -37.50
N ASP A 560 -11.44 4.78 -38.08
CA ASP A 560 -12.55 5.41 -37.34
C ASP A 560 -13.73 4.44 -37.23
N PRO A 561 -14.10 3.97 -36.02
CA PRO A 561 -15.26 3.10 -35.82
C PRO A 561 -16.61 3.71 -36.20
N LEU A 562 -16.73 5.05 -36.17
CA LEU A 562 -17.96 5.74 -36.59
C LEU A 562 -18.05 5.89 -38.11
N GLY A 563 -16.92 5.82 -38.81
CA GLY A 563 -16.82 5.91 -40.25
C GLY A 563 -17.20 7.28 -40.83
N ASP A 564 -17.07 8.35 -40.03
CA ASP A 564 -17.38 9.75 -40.40
C ASP A 564 -16.18 10.70 -40.28
N GLY A 565 -15.04 10.20 -39.80
CA GLY A 565 -13.79 10.92 -39.61
C GLY A 565 -13.67 11.62 -38.27
N THR A 566 -14.69 11.56 -37.40
CA THR A 566 -14.71 12.27 -36.11
C THR A 566 -14.42 11.38 -34.91
N GLY A 567 -14.56 10.06 -35.07
CA GLY A 567 -14.36 9.08 -34.00
C GLY A 567 -12.95 8.50 -33.96
N GLY A 568 -12.76 7.55 -33.05
CA GLY A 568 -11.50 6.83 -32.88
C GLY A 568 -10.73 7.25 -31.63
N GLU A 569 -10.32 6.25 -30.85
CA GLU A 569 -9.58 6.43 -29.60
C GLU A 569 -8.29 5.62 -29.63
N SER A 570 -7.24 6.11 -28.96
CA SER A 570 -6.00 5.33 -28.85
C SER A 570 -6.20 4.10 -27.97
N LEU A 571 -5.19 3.22 -27.96
CA LEU A 571 -5.10 2.07 -27.07
C LEU A 571 -5.32 2.42 -25.58
N TRP A 572 -4.99 3.65 -25.21
CA TRP A 572 -5.03 4.17 -23.83
C TRP A 572 -6.31 4.96 -23.50
N GLY A 573 -7.24 5.13 -24.45
CA GLY A 573 -8.51 5.84 -24.23
C GLY A 573 -8.39 7.38 -24.18
N SER A 574 -7.23 7.94 -24.52
CA SER A 574 -7.00 9.38 -24.71
C SER A 574 -6.16 9.63 -25.96
N THR A 575 -6.09 10.86 -26.46
CA THR A 575 -5.12 11.16 -27.54
C THR A 575 -3.68 11.04 -27.04
N PHE A 576 -2.72 10.77 -27.94
CA PHE A 576 -1.30 10.70 -27.62
C PHE A 576 -0.43 11.58 -28.54
N GLU A 577 0.82 11.82 -28.12
CA GLU A 577 1.77 12.69 -28.80
C GLU A 577 2.22 12.18 -30.18
N ASP A 578 2.76 13.09 -31.01
CA ASP A 578 3.38 12.71 -32.28
C ASP A 578 4.81 12.19 -32.06
N GLU A 579 5.20 11.19 -32.84
CA GLU A 579 6.57 10.67 -32.88
C GLU A 579 7.15 10.89 -34.28
N PHE A 580 8.13 11.79 -34.38
CA PHE A 580 8.83 12.09 -35.63
C PHE A 580 10.26 11.58 -35.57
N HIS A 581 10.69 10.89 -36.63
CA HIS A 581 12.05 10.38 -36.74
C HIS A 581 12.67 10.84 -38.08
N PRO A 582 13.95 11.30 -38.12
CA PRO A 582 14.56 11.85 -39.33
C PRO A 582 14.55 10.91 -40.55
N LEU A 583 14.57 9.59 -40.30
CA LEU A 583 14.53 8.53 -41.33
C LEU A 583 13.12 8.22 -41.85
N LEU A 584 12.08 8.70 -41.18
CA LEU A 584 10.69 8.38 -41.51
C LEU A 584 10.02 9.61 -42.14
N LYS A 585 9.84 9.53 -43.46
CA LYS A 585 9.37 10.61 -44.34
C LYS A 585 8.29 10.06 -45.28
N HIS A 586 7.42 10.93 -45.78
CA HIS A 586 6.47 10.62 -46.84
C HIS A 586 7.12 10.80 -48.23
N ASP A 587 8.34 10.28 -48.40
CA ASP A 587 9.17 10.48 -49.60
C ASP A 587 8.88 9.50 -50.75
N ARG A 588 8.05 8.49 -50.49
CA ARG A 588 7.64 7.44 -51.43
C ARG A 588 6.17 7.04 -51.20
N PRO A 589 5.51 6.37 -52.15
CA PRO A 589 4.16 5.85 -51.94
C PRO A 589 4.13 4.74 -50.87
N TYR A 590 2.92 4.43 -50.44
CA TYR A 590 2.56 3.33 -49.53
C TYR A 590 3.03 3.50 -48.09
N MET A 591 3.28 4.73 -47.65
CA MET A 591 3.65 5.01 -46.25
C MET A 591 2.41 4.97 -45.37
N LEU A 592 2.51 4.34 -44.21
CA LEU A 592 1.48 4.32 -43.17
C LEU A 592 1.78 5.45 -42.17
N SER A 593 0.77 6.29 -41.91
CA SER A 593 0.91 7.42 -41.00
C SER A 593 -0.39 7.72 -40.24
N MET A 594 -0.26 8.24 -39.01
CA MET A 594 -1.41 8.59 -38.17
C MET A 594 -2.21 9.75 -38.75
N ALA A 595 -3.54 9.65 -38.72
CA ALA A 595 -4.44 10.77 -38.98
C ALA A 595 -4.71 11.48 -37.64
N ASN A 596 -4.35 12.76 -37.57
CA ASN A 596 -4.53 13.59 -36.38
C ASN A 596 -5.29 14.88 -36.75
N ALA A 597 -5.93 15.51 -35.77
CA ALA A 597 -6.65 16.78 -35.92
C ALA A 597 -5.77 18.00 -35.60
N GLY A 598 -4.46 17.79 -35.45
CA GLY A 598 -3.48 18.77 -34.97
C GLY A 598 -2.40 18.10 -34.11
N PRO A 599 -1.38 18.86 -33.67
CA PRO A 599 -0.29 18.31 -32.88
C PRO A 599 -0.78 17.58 -31.62
N LYS A 600 -0.24 16.40 -31.36
CA LYS A 600 -0.51 15.54 -30.19
C LYS A 600 -1.97 15.06 -30.05
N THR A 601 -2.66 14.89 -31.18
CA THR A 601 -4.03 14.39 -31.22
C THR A 601 -4.16 13.02 -31.89
N ASN A 602 -3.12 12.18 -31.80
CA ASN A 602 -3.17 10.83 -32.38
C ASN A 602 -4.18 9.96 -31.62
N GLY A 603 -5.03 9.23 -32.36
CA GLY A 603 -6.04 8.29 -31.83
C GLY A 603 -5.88 6.91 -32.46
N SER A 604 -6.92 6.40 -33.11
CA SER A 604 -6.88 5.13 -33.86
C SER A 604 -6.77 5.31 -35.38
N GLN A 605 -7.12 6.48 -35.91
CA GLN A 605 -7.18 6.71 -37.34
C GLN A 605 -5.79 6.77 -37.98
N PHE A 606 -5.65 6.17 -39.16
CA PHE A 606 -4.42 6.21 -39.95
C PHE A 606 -4.75 6.23 -41.45
N PHE A 607 -3.74 6.58 -42.25
CA PHE A 607 -3.84 6.57 -43.70
C PHE A 607 -2.65 5.89 -44.37
N ILE A 608 -2.88 5.38 -45.57
CA ILE A 608 -1.87 4.83 -46.48
C ILE A 608 -1.72 5.81 -47.65
N THR A 609 -0.53 6.33 -47.91
CA THR A 609 -0.30 7.20 -49.06
C THR A 609 -0.22 6.40 -50.36
N THR A 610 -0.64 6.98 -51.49
CA THR A 610 -0.48 6.35 -52.82
C THR A 610 0.56 7.07 -53.68
N VAL A 611 1.06 8.21 -53.23
CA VAL A 611 2.13 9.02 -53.83
C VAL A 611 3.05 9.59 -52.73
N PRO A 612 4.24 10.13 -53.06
CA PRO A 612 5.02 10.93 -52.12
C PRO A 612 4.27 12.18 -51.65
N CYS A 613 4.24 12.42 -50.34
CA CYS A 613 3.50 13.50 -49.69
C CYS A 613 4.38 14.29 -48.68
N PRO A 614 5.51 14.89 -49.08
CA PRO A 614 6.47 15.51 -48.16
C PRO A 614 5.91 16.67 -47.33
N TRP A 615 4.79 17.27 -47.74
CA TRP A 615 4.11 18.32 -46.97
C TRP A 615 3.44 17.82 -45.67
N LEU A 616 3.36 16.50 -45.46
CA LEU A 616 2.89 15.82 -44.26
C LEU A 616 4.02 15.51 -43.25
N ASP A 617 5.28 15.65 -43.66
CA ASP A 617 6.43 15.39 -42.79
C ASP A 617 6.41 16.30 -41.56
N ASN A 618 6.73 15.73 -40.39
CA ASN A 618 6.67 16.40 -39.09
C ASN A 618 5.28 16.97 -38.72
N LYS A 619 4.22 16.52 -39.40
CA LYS A 619 2.82 16.80 -39.03
C LYS A 619 2.06 15.53 -38.67
N HIS A 620 2.39 14.43 -39.34
CA HIS A 620 1.80 13.12 -39.11
C HIS A 620 2.89 12.08 -38.85
N SER A 621 2.69 11.24 -37.83
CA SER A 621 3.65 10.24 -37.38
C SER A 621 3.65 9.05 -38.34
N VAL A 622 4.73 8.90 -39.12
CA VAL A 622 4.95 7.75 -40.01
C VAL A 622 5.36 6.56 -39.15
N PHE A 623 4.63 5.44 -39.24
CA PHE A 623 4.87 4.27 -38.40
C PHE A 623 5.04 2.95 -39.14
N GLY A 624 4.87 2.96 -40.46
CA GLY A 624 5.11 1.78 -41.28
C GLY A 624 5.08 2.07 -42.78
N ARG A 625 5.13 1.01 -43.57
CA ARG A 625 4.94 1.04 -45.02
C ARG A 625 4.32 -0.26 -45.51
N ALA A 626 3.51 -0.21 -46.57
CA ALA A 626 3.14 -1.43 -47.27
C ALA A 626 4.34 -2.03 -48.03
N THR A 627 4.46 -3.34 -47.97
CA THR A 627 5.51 -4.14 -48.61
C THR A 627 4.97 -5.05 -49.71
N ALA A 628 3.68 -5.40 -49.67
CA ALA A 628 2.95 -6.09 -50.74
C ALA A 628 1.45 -5.73 -50.71
N GLY A 629 0.69 -6.14 -51.73
CA GLY A 629 -0.73 -5.76 -51.89
C GLY A 629 -0.93 -4.38 -52.52
N PHE A 630 0.01 -3.91 -53.33
CA PHE A 630 -0.07 -2.60 -54.00
C PHE A 630 -1.23 -2.53 -55.01
N ASP A 631 -1.55 -3.65 -55.64
CA ASP A 631 -2.74 -3.81 -56.49
C ASP A 631 -4.03 -3.63 -55.70
N VAL A 632 -4.09 -4.13 -54.46
CA VAL A 632 -5.22 -3.91 -53.53
C VAL A 632 -5.32 -2.43 -53.16
N ILE A 633 -4.20 -1.79 -52.79
CA ILE A 633 -4.16 -0.34 -52.49
C ILE A 633 -4.69 0.47 -53.68
N HIS A 634 -4.24 0.17 -54.90
CA HIS A 634 -4.73 0.85 -56.10
C HIS A 634 -6.19 0.48 -56.44
N ALA A 635 -6.65 -0.72 -56.14
CA ALA A 635 -8.05 -1.09 -56.31
C ALA A 635 -8.97 -0.29 -55.36
N ILE A 636 -8.53 -0.07 -54.11
CA ILE A 636 -9.22 0.79 -53.15
C ILE A 636 -9.17 2.25 -53.61
N GLU A 637 -8.01 2.74 -54.06
CA GLU A 637 -7.81 4.11 -54.56
C GLU A 637 -8.75 4.48 -55.72
N ASN A 638 -9.03 3.53 -56.62
CA ASN A 638 -9.79 3.78 -57.84
C ASN A 638 -11.31 3.53 -57.71
N VAL A 639 -11.82 3.32 -56.49
CA VAL A 639 -13.27 3.21 -56.30
C VAL A 639 -13.96 4.55 -56.46
N ARG A 640 -15.24 4.51 -56.84
CA ARG A 640 -16.05 5.72 -56.93
C ARG A 640 -16.35 6.23 -55.53
N THR A 641 -16.10 7.51 -55.30
CA THR A 641 -16.40 8.20 -54.05
C THR A 641 -17.50 9.24 -54.23
N ASP A 642 -18.10 9.66 -53.13
CA ASP A 642 -19.04 10.78 -53.09
C ASP A 642 -18.31 12.14 -53.02
N LYS A 643 -19.05 13.22 -52.78
CA LYS A 643 -18.49 14.58 -52.68
C LYS A 643 -17.59 14.78 -51.45
N GLY A 644 -17.67 13.90 -50.44
CA GLY A 644 -16.87 13.92 -49.23
C GLY A 644 -15.68 12.94 -49.28
N ASP A 645 -15.32 12.47 -50.48
CA ASP A 645 -14.28 11.46 -50.70
C ASP A 645 -14.60 10.09 -50.05
N LYS A 646 -15.85 9.82 -49.66
CA LYS A 646 -16.26 8.53 -49.07
C LYS A 646 -16.63 7.53 -50.17
N PRO A 647 -16.08 6.29 -50.16
CA PRO A 647 -16.45 5.26 -51.13
C PRO A 647 -17.96 5.00 -51.19
N LEU A 648 -18.52 4.90 -52.41
CA LEU A 648 -19.93 4.55 -52.62
C LEU A 648 -20.23 3.09 -52.25
N ASP A 649 -19.27 2.21 -52.54
CA ASP A 649 -19.31 0.81 -52.13
C ASP A 649 -18.40 0.66 -50.91
N GLU A 650 -18.93 0.11 -49.81
CA GLU A 650 -18.17 0.00 -48.55
C GLU A 650 -16.96 -0.93 -48.70
N ILE A 651 -15.80 -0.40 -48.29
CA ILE A 651 -14.55 -1.15 -48.17
C ILE A 651 -14.20 -1.14 -46.70
N LYS A 652 -13.95 -2.32 -46.14
CA LYS A 652 -13.65 -2.47 -44.72
C LYS A 652 -12.45 -3.37 -44.50
N ILE A 653 -11.81 -3.16 -43.36
CA ILE A 653 -10.83 -4.06 -42.78
C ILE A 653 -11.60 -5.24 -42.19
N SER A 654 -11.34 -6.46 -42.65
CA SER A 654 -11.93 -7.67 -42.09
C SER A 654 -11.21 -8.10 -40.82
N SER A 655 -9.88 -8.01 -40.81
CA SER A 655 -9.03 -8.22 -39.63
C SER A 655 -7.60 -7.76 -39.92
N ILE A 656 -6.77 -7.64 -38.88
CA ILE A 656 -5.33 -7.40 -39.02
C ILE A 656 -4.56 -8.52 -38.34
N THR A 657 -3.79 -9.26 -39.12
CA THR A 657 -2.90 -10.32 -38.61
C THR A 657 -1.51 -9.72 -38.38
N LEU A 658 -0.94 -9.94 -37.19
CA LEU A 658 0.39 -9.43 -36.84
C LEU A 658 1.42 -10.57 -36.84
N GLU A 659 2.58 -10.33 -37.45
CA GLU A 659 3.68 -11.30 -37.54
C GLU A 659 4.82 -10.89 -36.60
N GLY A 660 5.21 -11.81 -35.71
CA GLY A 660 6.25 -11.63 -34.70
C GLY A 660 7.67 -11.61 -35.26
#